data_AF-A0A2N0WQQ9-F1
#
_entry.id   AF-A0A2N0WQQ9-F1
#
_cell.length_a   1.000
_cell.length_b   1.000
_cell.length_c   1.000
_cell.angle_alpha   90.00
_cell.angle_beta   90.00
_cell.angle_gamma   90.00
#
_symmetry.space_group_name_H-M   'P 1'
#
loop_
_entity.id
_entity.type
_entity.pdbx_description
1 polymer ?
#
loop_
_entity_poly.entity_id
_entity_poly.type
_entity_poly.pdbx_seq_one_letter_code
_entity_poly.pdbx_strand_id
1 'polypeptide(L)'
;MAKIFAGCYFIQISLSLLHLRSHAFASTARFATEYIYYLWAYTTASLYIFIATTINYDAQLVAAIGLFSTILYALSLLSWQIIWLQQPFFKTLTQAIISLFKRFATLSGILALAYFITPLLLGKAFTSDRDVANKITQWRIWFNPVDSTPWGFKNVVPQFKFHQPVIAKPANPFNNTLYVLERFGGVYKVAIEHTKQPEKILDISSLLGEVEIENGAVGLAFNPLDVTSDNQPTRAYLYYTDTRSANTQFNRLSVFDLTLSTQDERLASEKIILQLERVNDGFHNGGSVEFGPDGYLYLGLGEGVHPKKILSLADTLRSGVIRIDVNQQSSNIELATEQPNHIIAQHYRIPVDNPFIGNSKVRDEYWAVGLRNPFRFSFDSTTSQLWLGDVGSTVWEEINRIEKGMHYQFPHVEGLPHADSERNNLGLVEQKPFYTYQHTAYDRAVIGGVIYRGQQLKTLVGQYIFADNYSAKMFSLDPNNQQSEVRFIARANQYAQRGISSVTQLNNGEILITTLGAASEPSGQVLQLVPIEQANVIEDTPDDTPPAGYDEKIVASLFAVNCARCHGVKGDGDGPDAKALGVPLPDFTSPLYHFKTSAEDIELIINKGGPAVGKSPLMPPWGGFLKPHEVEYLAIYIQSLPSKHHHH
;
A
#
# COMPACT_ATOMS: atom_id res chain seq x y z
N MET A 1 4.68 -17.38 15.64
CA MET A 1 4.88 -16.50 16.82
C MET A 1 5.42 -17.27 18.03
N ALA A 2 4.69 -18.23 18.60
CA ALA A 2 5.08 -18.94 19.84
C ALA A 2 6.48 -19.59 19.79
N LYS A 3 6.85 -20.26 18.69
CA LYS A 3 8.18 -20.86 18.51
C LYS A 3 9.33 -19.85 18.59
N ILE A 4 9.13 -18.62 18.09
CA ILE A 4 10.14 -17.55 18.10
C ILE A 4 10.36 -17.08 19.55
N PHE A 5 9.27 -16.76 20.25
CA PHE A 5 9.35 -16.40 21.67
C PHE A 5 10.01 -17.50 22.48
N ALA A 6 9.59 -18.77 22.31
CA ALA A 6 10.19 -19.91 23.01
C ALA A 6 11.69 -20.05 22.75
N GLY A 7 12.13 -19.88 21.49
CA GLY A 7 13.54 -19.92 21.11
C GLY A 7 14.35 -18.79 21.77
N CYS A 8 13.90 -17.54 21.65
CA CYS A 8 14.56 -16.40 22.28
C CYS A 8 14.62 -16.52 23.81
N TYR A 9 13.52 -16.96 24.44
CA TYR A 9 13.48 -17.21 25.88
C TYR A 9 14.46 -18.31 26.29
N PHE A 10 14.48 -19.44 25.58
CA PHE A 10 15.38 -20.55 25.91
C PHE A 10 16.85 -20.13 25.86
N ILE A 11 17.24 -19.38 24.82
CA ILE A 11 18.60 -18.85 24.66
C ILE A 11 18.96 -17.93 25.82
N GLN A 12 18.11 -16.93 26.11
CA GLN A 12 18.40 -15.91 27.13
C GLN A 12 18.36 -16.46 28.56
N ILE A 13 17.45 -17.39 28.85
CA ILE A 13 17.42 -18.09 30.14
C ILE A 13 18.66 -18.96 30.31
N SER A 14 19.10 -19.68 29.26
CA SER A 14 20.34 -20.48 29.30
C SER A 14 21.56 -19.59 29.57
N LEU A 15 21.65 -18.42 28.94
CA LEU A 15 22.70 -17.43 29.21
C LEU A 15 22.65 -16.93 30.67
N SER A 16 21.46 -16.68 31.21
CA SER A 16 21.31 -16.26 32.60
C SER A 16 21.80 -17.35 33.57
N LEU A 17 21.51 -18.62 33.29
CA LEU A 17 21.96 -19.77 34.10
C LEU A 17 23.49 -19.91 34.08
N LEU A 18 24.10 -19.79 32.90
CA LEU A 18 25.56 -19.83 32.72
C LEU A 18 26.27 -18.66 33.42
N HIS A 19 25.72 -17.45 33.32
CA HIS A 19 26.33 -16.25 33.89
C HIS A 19 26.26 -16.25 35.42
N LEU A 20 25.12 -16.63 35.99
CA LEU A 20 24.81 -16.42 37.41
C LEU A 20 25.11 -17.65 38.28
N ARG A 21 25.44 -18.80 37.68
CA ARG A 21 25.95 -20.03 38.33
C ARG A 21 25.17 -20.47 39.59
N SER A 22 23.85 -20.25 39.57
CA SER A 22 22.91 -20.67 40.62
C SER A 22 21.58 -21.08 40.00
N HIS A 23 20.73 -21.78 40.76
CA HIS A 23 19.41 -22.18 40.29
C HIS A 23 18.50 -20.97 40.06
N ALA A 24 17.54 -21.11 39.15
CA ALA A 24 16.57 -20.06 38.87
C ALA A 24 15.77 -19.70 40.13
N PHE A 25 15.41 -18.43 40.29
CA PHE A 25 14.61 -17.94 41.41
C PHE A 25 15.22 -18.14 42.83
N ALA A 26 16.50 -18.53 42.93
CA ALA A 26 17.17 -18.80 44.20
C ALA A 26 17.20 -17.59 45.16
N SER A 27 17.08 -16.37 44.65
CA SER A 27 16.92 -15.15 45.44
C SER A 27 16.18 -14.07 44.66
N THR A 28 15.69 -13.03 45.34
CA THR A 28 15.03 -11.89 44.70
C THR A 28 16.00 -11.05 43.85
N ALA A 29 17.29 -10.99 44.24
CA ALA A 29 18.33 -10.33 43.46
C ALA A 29 18.68 -11.11 42.18
N ARG A 30 18.70 -12.45 42.29
CA ARG A 30 18.84 -13.36 41.14
C ARG A 30 17.68 -13.17 40.17
N PHE A 31 16.45 -13.21 40.68
CA PHE A 31 15.23 -12.95 39.90
C PHE A 31 15.29 -11.61 39.15
N ALA A 32 15.68 -10.53 39.83
CA ALA A 32 15.75 -9.22 39.17
C ALA A 32 16.73 -9.22 37.99
N THR A 33 17.80 -10.01 38.08
CA THR A 33 18.76 -10.18 36.98
C THR A 33 18.19 -11.04 35.87
N GLU A 34 17.53 -12.15 36.19
CA GLU A 34 16.85 -13.01 35.19
C GLU A 34 15.73 -12.27 34.48
N TYR A 35 15.01 -11.41 35.19
CA TYR A 35 13.96 -10.58 34.59
C TYR A 35 14.52 -9.64 33.53
N ILE A 36 15.75 -9.15 33.67
CA ILE A 36 16.43 -8.42 32.58
C ILE A 36 16.59 -9.33 31.36
N TYR A 37 17.15 -10.54 31.52
CA TYR A 37 17.31 -11.48 30.39
C TYR A 37 15.96 -11.80 29.73
N TYR A 38 14.89 -11.93 30.54
CA TYR A 38 13.53 -12.07 30.05
C TYR A 38 13.07 -10.85 29.22
N LEU A 39 13.31 -9.62 29.68
CA LEU A 39 12.97 -8.42 28.91
C LEU A 39 13.71 -8.40 27.57
N TRP A 40 15.01 -8.72 27.57
CA TRP A 40 15.79 -8.84 26.34
C TRP A 40 15.21 -9.90 25.40
N ALA A 41 14.91 -11.11 25.90
CA ALA A 41 14.32 -12.19 25.12
C ALA A 41 13.01 -11.78 24.46
N TYR A 42 12.11 -11.21 25.27
CA TYR A 42 10.81 -10.73 24.83
C TYR A 42 10.95 -9.66 23.74
N THR A 43 11.82 -8.68 23.96
CA THR A 43 12.01 -7.56 23.04
C THR A 43 12.66 -8.01 21.74
N THR A 44 13.68 -8.87 21.81
CA THR A 44 14.32 -9.44 20.61
C THR A 44 13.32 -10.26 19.81
N ALA A 45 12.51 -11.11 20.46
CA ALA A 45 11.45 -11.86 19.77
C ALA A 45 10.43 -10.92 19.11
N SER A 46 10.00 -9.87 19.82
CA SER A 46 9.04 -8.88 19.32
C SER A 46 9.59 -8.12 18.10
N LEU A 47 10.84 -7.64 18.16
CA LEU A 47 11.50 -6.97 17.05
C LEU A 47 11.72 -7.92 15.87
N TYR A 48 12.12 -9.17 16.13
CA TYR A 48 12.30 -10.17 15.09
C TYR A 48 10.98 -10.45 14.36
N ILE A 49 9.87 -10.62 15.09
CA ILE A 49 8.54 -10.79 14.48
C ILE A 49 8.19 -9.57 13.64
N PHE A 50 8.39 -8.37 14.18
CA PHE A 50 8.05 -7.12 13.50
C PHE A 50 8.86 -6.91 12.21
N ILE A 51 10.18 -7.09 12.27
CA ILE A 51 11.11 -6.69 11.21
C ILE A 51 11.43 -7.85 10.27
N ALA A 52 11.53 -9.08 10.76
CA ALA A 52 12.14 -10.20 10.03
C ALA A 52 11.17 -11.35 9.70
N THR A 53 9.85 -11.15 9.87
CA THR A 53 8.87 -12.19 9.53
C THR A 53 7.68 -11.66 8.75
N THR A 54 7.00 -12.57 8.05
CA THR A 54 5.73 -12.32 7.38
C THR A 54 4.51 -12.37 8.32
N ILE A 55 4.71 -12.50 9.63
CA ILE A 55 3.63 -12.61 10.62
C ILE A 55 3.02 -11.22 10.87
N ASN A 56 1.69 -11.17 10.99
CA ASN A 56 1.00 -9.95 11.40
C ASN A 56 1.48 -9.50 12.78
N TYR A 57 1.90 -8.23 12.86
CA TYR A 57 2.38 -7.62 14.10
C TYR A 57 1.36 -6.62 14.61
N ASP A 58 0.88 -6.84 15.83
CA ASP A 58 0.02 -5.92 16.57
C ASP A 58 0.75 -5.51 17.85
N ALA A 59 1.02 -4.21 17.99
CA ALA A 59 1.77 -3.69 19.12
C ALA A 59 1.04 -3.85 20.46
N GLN A 60 -0.29 -3.82 20.47
CA GLN A 60 -1.12 -3.99 21.67
C GLN A 60 -1.16 -5.45 22.11
N LEU A 61 -1.33 -6.38 21.16
CA LEU A 61 -1.27 -7.82 21.41
C LEU A 61 0.10 -8.21 21.96
N VAL A 62 1.17 -7.71 21.33
CA VAL A 62 2.54 -7.95 21.80
C VAL A 62 2.69 -7.40 23.21
N ALA A 63 2.32 -6.15 23.48
CA ALA A 63 2.34 -5.58 24.83
C ALA A 63 1.53 -6.40 25.86
N ALA A 64 0.36 -6.92 25.49
CA ALA A 64 -0.45 -7.79 26.34
C ALA A 64 0.25 -9.12 26.64
N ILE A 65 0.88 -9.75 25.64
CA ILE A 65 1.72 -10.95 25.83
C ILE A 65 2.86 -10.65 26.81
N GLY A 66 3.50 -9.49 26.68
CA GLY A 66 4.57 -9.04 27.58
C GLY A 66 4.09 -8.88 29.01
N LEU A 67 2.95 -8.22 29.22
CA LEU A 67 2.34 -8.04 30.54
C LEU A 67 1.97 -9.38 31.19
N PHE A 68 1.28 -10.26 30.46
CA PHE A 68 0.88 -11.56 30.96
C PHE A 68 2.08 -12.43 31.32
N SER A 69 3.10 -12.43 30.46
CA SER A 69 4.35 -13.16 30.68
C SER A 69 5.13 -12.63 31.89
N THR A 70 5.13 -11.31 32.14
CA THR A 70 5.69 -10.72 33.36
C THR A 70 4.96 -11.18 34.61
N ILE A 71 3.63 -11.22 34.59
CA ILE A 71 2.81 -11.70 35.71
C ILE A 71 3.15 -13.17 36.01
N LEU A 72 3.19 -14.02 34.98
CA LEU A 72 3.56 -15.43 35.13
C LEU A 72 4.97 -15.61 35.68
N TYR A 73 5.93 -14.77 35.25
CA TYR A 73 7.31 -14.82 35.74
C TYR A 73 7.40 -14.45 37.22
N ALA A 74 6.66 -13.42 37.66
CA ALA A 74 6.55 -13.04 39.06
C ALA A 74 5.86 -14.13 39.92
N LEU A 75 4.79 -14.73 39.41
CA LEU A 75 4.11 -15.86 40.07
C LEU A 75 5.03 -17.08 40.19
N SER A 76 5.90 -17.32 39.21
CA SER A 76 6.89 -18.41 39.26
C SER A 76 7.91 -18.21 40.38
N LEU A 77 8.41 -16.97 40.54
CA LEU A 77 9.26 -16.62 41.70
C LEU A 77 8.54 -16.87 43.02
N LEU A 78 7.31 -16.35 43.16
CA LEU A 78 6.54 -16.45 44.40
C LEU A 78 6.27 -17.92 44.72
N SER A 79 5.85 -18.72 43.74
CA SER A 79 5.63 -20.15 43.90
C SER A 79 6.91 -20.86 44.35
N TRP A 80 8.05 -20.55 43.72
CA TRP A 80 9.33 -21.15 44.13
C TRP A 80 9.72 -20.79 45.56
N GLN A 81 9.71 -19.50 45.92
CA GLN A 81 10.17 -19.07 47.24
C GLN A 81 9.22 -19.44 48.37
N ILE A 82 7.91 -19.44 48.13
CA ILE A 82 6.92 -19.74 49.16
C ILE A 82 6.80 -21.25 49.36
N ILE A 83 6.70 -22.02 48.27
CA ILE A 83 6.46 -23.46 48.36
C ILE A 83 7.74 -24.19 48.76
N TRP A 84 8.86 -23.87 48.12
CA TRP A 84 10.10 -24.64 48.27
C TRP A 84 11.08 -24.05 49.28
N LEU A 85 11.11 -22.71 49.43
CA LEU A 85 12.00 -22.03 50.37
C LEU A 85 11.27 -21.51 51.62
N GLN A 86 9.97 -21.79 51.75
CA GLN A 86 9.10 -21.41 52.87
C GLN A 86 9.18 -19.93 53.26
N GLN A 87 9.37 -19.04 52.29
CA GLN A 87 9.42 -17.60 52.54
C GLN A 87 8.01 -16.98 52.64
N PRO A 88 7.80 -15.95 53.50
CA PRO A 88 6.52 -15.26 53.58
C PRO A 88 6.19 -14.49 52.29
N PHE A 89 4.97 -14.64 51.78
CA PHE A 89 4.50 -14.01 50.53
C PHE A 89 4.82 -12.51 50.44
N PHE A 90 4.36 -11.72 51.41
CA PHE A 90 4.52 -10.26 51.38
C PHE A 90 6.00 -9.85 51.43
N LYS A 91 6.81 -10.57 52.20
CA LYS A 91 8.25 -10.31 52.30
C LYS A 91 8.94 -10.57 50.97
N THR A 92 8.68 -11.71 50.33
CA THR A 92 9.24 -12.04 49.02
C THR A 92 8.79 -11.04 47.96
N LEU A 93 7.51 -10.68 47.93
CA LEU A 93 6.98 -9.72 46.96
C LEU A 93 7.65 -8.35 47.09
N THR A 94 7.71 -7.79 48.31
CA THR A 94 8.38 -6.50 48.56
C THR A 94 9.86 -6.56 48.21
N GLN A 95 10.57 -7.62 48.57
CA GLN A 95 11.99 -7.79 48.25
C GLN A 95 12.24 -7.95 46.75
N ALA A 96 11.36 -8.64 46.03
CA ALA A 96 11.42 -8.75 44.57
C ALA A 96 11.27 -7.39 43.89
N ILE A 97 10.28 -6.59 44.32
CA ILE A 97 10.07 -5.22 43.83
C ILE A 97 11.31 -4.35 44.11
N ILE A 98 11.85 -4.35 45.32
CA ILE A 98 13.06 -3.59 45.67
C ILE A 98 14.26 -4.05 44.83
N SER A 99 14.41 -5.35 44.63
CA SER A 99 15.52 -5.92 43.83
C SER A 99 15.40 -5.50 42.36
N LEU A 100 14.18 -5.47 41.80
CA LEU A 100 13.93 -4.96 40.46
C LEU A 100 14.28 -3.47 40.34
N PHE A 101 13.83 -2.62 41.26
CA PHE A 101 14.19 -1.19 41.24
C PHE A 101 15.70 -0.97 41.29
N LYS A 102 16.40 -1.67 42.20
CA LYS A 102 17.86 -1.62 42.28
C LYS A 102 18.51 -2.06 40.97
N ARG A 103 17.98 -3.11 40.34
CA ARG A 103 18.53 -3.63 39.09
C ARG A 103 18.27 -2.68 37.93
N PHE A 104 17.08 -2.07 37.85
CA PHE A 104 16.73 -1.06 36.85
C PHE A 104 17.52 0.25 36.99
N ALA A 105 17.99 0.59 38.19
CA ALA A 105 18.89 1.72 38.41
C ALA A 105 20.33 1.47 37.92
N THR A 106 20.70 0.22 37.59
CA THR A 106 22.02 -0.07 36.99
C THR A 106 22.02 0.28 35.51
N LEU A 107 23.20 0.55 34.92
CA LEU A 107 23.35 0.76 33.48
C LEU A 107 22.72 -0.39 32.67
N SER A 108 22.94 -1.65 33.08
CA SER A 108 22.35 -2.82 32.40
C SER A 108 20.82 -2.83 32.45
N GLY A 109 20.22 -2.35 33.54
CA GLY A 109 18.77 -2.26 33.70
C GLY A 109 18.16 -1.11 32.92
N ILE A 110 18.82 0.05 32.90
CA ILE A 110 18.40 1.19 32.08
C ILE A 110 18.41 0.80 30.60
N LEU A 111 19.49 0.16 30.12
CA LEU A 111 19.60 -0.32 28.74
C LEU A 111 18.52 -1.36 28.42
N ALA A 112 18.23 -2.27 29.34
CA ALA A 112 17.16 -3.26 29.15
C ALA A 112 15.77 -2.60 29.04
N LEU A 113 15.47 -1.60 29.86
CA LEU A 113 14.22 -0.85 29.77
C LEU A 113 14.12 -0.03 28.47
N ALA A 114 15.20 0.65 28.08
CA ALA A 114 15.27 1.38 26.82
C ALA A 114 15.07 0.46 25.61
N TYR A 115 15.69 -0.72 25.62
CA TYR A 115 15.45 -1.73 24.60
C TYR A 115 13.99 -2.21 24.64
N PHE A 116 13.45 -2.48 25.83
CA PHE A 116 12.09 -2.99 26.00
C PHE A 116 10.98 -2.12 25.41
N ILE A 117 11.13 -0.80 25.48
CA ILE A 117 10.15 0.13 24.90
C ILE A 117 10.28 0.29 23.37
N THR A 118 11.38 -0.19 22.78
CA THR A 118 11.68 0.00 21.35
C THR A 118 10.59 -0.54 20.40
N PRO A 119 10.03 -1.75 20.58
CA PRO A 119 8.95 -2.26 19.71
C PRO A 119 7.68 -1.40 19.76
N LEU A 120 7.37 -0.81 20.91
CA LEU A 120 6.21 0.07 21.07
C LEU A 120 6.44 1.40 20.34
N LEU A 121 7.64 1.98 20.51
CA LEU A 121 8.03 3.23 19.83
C LEU A 121 8.07 3.03 18.32
N LEU A 122 8.68 1.94 17.84
CA LEU A 122 8.73 1.59 16.42
C LEU A 122 7.33 1.31 15.86
N GLY A 123 6.49 0.56 16.58
CA GLY A 123 5.11 0.31 16.16
C GLY A 123 4.30 1.60 16.03
N LYS A 124 4.42 2.50 17.01
CA LYS A 124 3.78 3.83 16.95
C LYS A 124 4.31 4.64 15.77
N ALA A 125 5.62 4.73 15.60
CA ALA A 125 6.26 5.48 14.51
C ALA A 125 5.86 4.92 13.13
N PHE A 126 5.81 3.59 12.99
CA PHE A 126 5.35 2.90 11.78
C PHE A 126 3.92 3.27 11.40
N THR A 127 3.04 3.52 12.38
CA THR A 127 1.65 3.93 12.11
C THR A 127 1.48 5.43 11.93
N SER A 128 2.35 6.26 12.50
CA SER A 128 2.20 7.72 12.53
C SER A 128 2.98 8.47 11.45
N ASP A 129 4.03 7.85 10.91
CA ASP A 129 4.96 8.50 9.98
C ASP A 129 5.21 7.58 8.78
N ARG A 130 4.91 8.09 7.57
CA ARG A 130 4.97 7.31 6.33
C ARG A 130 6.40 7.04 5.86
N ASP A 131 7.35 7.94 6.13
CA ASP A 131 8.75 7.73 5.75
C ASP A 131 9.40 6.70 6.68
N VAL A 132 9.07 6.75 7.98
CA VAL A 132 9.47 5.70 8.92
C VAL A 132 8.84 4.37 8.54
N ALA A 133 7.54 4.37 8.20
CA ALA A 133 6.86 3.17 7.72
C ALA A 133 7.52 2.60 6.46
N ASN A 134 7.93 3.46 5.53
CA ASN A 134 8.64 3.07 4.33
C ASN A 134 9.99 2.43 4.65
N LYS A 135 10.82 3.08 5.47
CA LYS A 135 12.14 2.54 5.89
C LYS A 135 12.02 1.18 6.57
N ILE A 136 11.06 1.03 7.49
CA ILE A 136 10.79 -0.25 8.14
C ILE A 136 10.30 -1.28 7.12
N THR A 137 9.43 -0.91 6.19
CA THR A 137 8.95 -1.81 5.12
C THR A 137 10.10 -2.30 4.25
N GLN A 138 11.06 -1.42 3.93
CA GLN A 138 12.25 -1.76 3.16
C GLN A 138 13.16 -2.74 3.91
N TRP A 139 13.36 -2.56 5.22
CA TRP A 139 14.06 -3.57 6.03
C TRP A 139 13.32 -4.91 6.05
N ARG A 140 12.00 -4.85 6.19
CA ARG A 140 11.13 -6.04 6.19
C ARG A 140 11.24 -6.80 4.87
N ILE A 141 11.32 -6.10 3.74
CA ILE A 141 11.56 -6.70 2.42
C ILE A 141 12.93 -7.37 2.39
N TRP A 142 13.98 -6.69 2.86
CA TRP A 142 15.35 -7.22 2.89
C TRP A 142 15.46 -8.53 3.69
N PHE A 143 14.78 -8.62 4.84
CA PHE A 143 14.74 -9.85 5.63
C PHE A 143 13.87 -10.97 5.04
N ASN A 144 12.98 -10.63 4.09
CA ASN A 144 12.02 -11.57 3.49
C ASN A 144 12.11 -11.47 1.96
N PRO A 145 13.24 -11.89 1.35
CA PRO A 145 13.40 -11.87 -0.10
C PRO A 145 12.34 -12.77 -0.75
N VAL A 146 11.94 -12.40 -1.96
CA VAL A 146 11.06 -13.23 -2.79
C VAL A 146 11.90 -14.08 -3.73
N ASP A 147 11.34 -15.20 -4.17
CA ASP A 147 12.04 -16.08 -5.11
C ASP A 147 12.30 -15.33 -6.44
N SER A 148 13.47 -15.57 -7.03
CA SER A 148 13.77 -15.06 -8.37
C SER A 148 12.86 -15.72 -9.40
N THR A 149 12.33 -14.93 -10.33
CA THR A 149 11.45 -15.41 -11.40
C THR A 149 12.03 -15.00 -12.77
N PRO A 150 11.56 -15.59 -13.88
CA PRO A 150 11.96 -15.15 -15.22
C PRO A 150 11.28 -13.84 -15.65
N TRP A 151 10.61 -13.13 -14.73
CA TRP A 151 9.80 -11.95 -15.02
C TRP A 151 10.23 -10.76 -14.18
N GLY A 152 10.13 -9.57 -14.74
CA GLY A 152 10.32 -8.32 -14.03
C GLY A 152 9.48 -7.20 -14.63
N PHE A 153 9.73 -5.97 -14.19
CA PHE A 153 8.97 -4.81 -14.63
C PHE A 153 9.83 -3.82 -15.41
N LYS A 154 9.23 -3.22 -16.43
CA LYS A 154 9.81 -2.13 -17.22
C LYS A 154 8.94 -0.89 -17.11
N ASN A 155 9.50 0.26 -16.76
CA ASN A 155 8.73 1.51 -16.76
C ASN A 155 8.45 1.95 -18.20
N VAL A 156 7.16 2.09 -18.55
CA VAL A 156 6.72 2.50 -19.90
C VAL A 156 6.65 4.01 -20.08
N VAL A 157 6.66 4.78 -18.99
CA VAL A 157 6.69 6.25 -19.02
C VAL A 157 7.82 6.77 -18.08
N PRO A 158 9.11 6.45 -18.35
CA PRO A 158 10.19 6.75 -17.41
C PRO A 158 10.39 8.23 -17.11
N GLN A 159 10.00 9.12 -18.03
CA GLN A 159 10.16 10.57 -17.91
C GLN A 159 9.04 11.24 -17.11
N PHE A 160 8.03 10.49 -16.65
CA PHE A 160 6.89 11.03 -15.93
C PHE A 160 6.56 10.17 -14.71
N LYS A 161 6.39 10.84 -13.57
CA LYS A 161 5.89 10.23 -12.34
C LYS A 161 4.47 10.71 -12.11
N PHE A 162 3.58 9.77 -11.82
CA PHE A 162 2.17 10.04 -11.58
C PHE A 162 1.91 10.22 -10.08
N HIS A 163 0.95 11.07 -9.75
CA HIS A 163 0.43 11.25 -8.40
C HIS A 163 -0.61 10.17 -8.10
N GLN A 164 -0.13 9.02 -7.65
CA GLN A 164 -0.95 7.85 -7.30
C GLN A 164 -1.84 7.36 -8.45
N PRO A 165 -1.25 6.81 -9.53
CA PRO A 165 -2.03 6.24 -10.63
C PRO A 165 -2.81 5.02 -10.11
N VAL A 166 -4.13 5.03 -10.29
CA VAL A 166 -5.02 3.97 -9.80
C VAL A 166 -5.44 2.98 -10.88
N ILE A 167 -5.36 3.38 -12.15
CA ILE A 167 -5.57 2.51 -13.30
C ILE A 167 -4.93 3.12 -14.55
N ALA A 168 -4.35 2.25 -15.38
CA ALA A 168 -3.88 2.58 -16.72
C ALA A 168 -4.48 1.59 -17.72
N LYS A 169 -5.22 2.09 -18.72
CA LYS A 169 -5.94 1.24 -19.70
C LYS A 169 -6.16 1.93 -21.05
N PRO A 170 -6.32 1.17 -22.14
CA PRO A 170 -6.79 1.74 -23.40
C PRO A 170 -8.28 2.09 -23.30
N ALA A 171 -8.74 2.99 -24.17
CA ALA A 171 -10.17 3.32 -24.25
C ALA A 171 -10.98 2.27 -25.00
N ASN A 172 -10.38 1.58 -25.97
CA ASN A 172 -11.04 0.56 -26.78
C ASN A 172 -9.98 -0.37 -27.44
N PRO A 173 -10.40 -1.51 -28.04
CA PRO A 173 -9.49 -2.46 -28.67
C PRO A 173 -8.68 -1.92 -29.87
N PHE A 174 -9.09 -0.80 -30.45
CA PHE A 174 -8.51 -0.23 -31.67
C PHE A 174 -7.65 1.02 -31.40
N ASN A 175 -7.48 1.39 -30.13
CA ASN A 175 -6.75 2.58 -29.71
C ASN A 175 -5.40 2.17 -29.10
N ASN A 176 -4.30 2.66 -29.70
CA ASN A 176 -2.93 2.49 -29.20
C ASN A 176 -2.54 3.56 -28.14
N THR A 177 -3.53 4.29 -27.64
CA THR A 177 -3.36 5.31 -26.59
C THR A 177 -3.72 4.72 -25.24
N LEU A 178 -2.87 4.98 -24.26
CA LEU A 178 -3.10 4.63 -22.87
C LEU A 178 -3.72 5.82 -22.13
N TYR A 179 -4.70 5.55 -21.28
CA TYR A 179 -5.28 6.55 -20.38
C TYR A 179 -4.96 6.17 -18.94
N VAL A 180 -4.45 7.12 -18.17
CA VAL A 180 -4.06 6.94 -16.78
C VAL A 180 -4.93 7.83 -15.90
N LEU A 181 -5.62 7.24 -14.92
CA LEU A 181 -6.32 7.98 -13.87
C LEU A 181 -5.41 8.09 -12.64
N GLU A 182 -5.21 9.31 -12.17
CA GLU A 182 -4.63 9.61 -10.86
C GLU A 182 -5.71 9.66 -9.79
N ARG A 183 -5.38 9.21 -8.58
CA ARG A 183 -6.31 9.24 -7.43
C ARG A 183 -6.80 10.66 -7.11
N PHE A 184 -5.98 11.65 -7.44
CA PHE A 184 -6.28 13.08 -7.26
C PHE A 184 -7.13 13.69 -8.39
N GLY A 185 -7.62 12.87 -9.34
CA GLY A 185 -8.65 13.29 -10.31
C GLY A 185 -8.13 13.67 -11.69
N GLY A 186 -6.82 13.61 -11.92
CA GLY A 186 -6.23 13.82 -13.25
C GLY A 186 -6.39 12.60 -14.14
N VAL A 187 -6.93 12.77 -15.35
CA VAL A 187 -6.94 11.77 -16.43
C VAL A 187 -5.94 12.21 -17.49
N TYR A 188 -4.97 11.35 -17.77
CA TYR A 188 -3.90 11.63 -18.72
C TYR A 188 -4.00 10.71 -19.92
N LYS A 189 -3.81 11.29 -21.10
CA LYS A 189 -3.62 10.60 -22.37
C LYS A 189 -2.12 10.41 -22.59
N VAL A 190 -1.70 9.16 -22.75
CA VAL A 190 -0.29 8.75 -22.87
C VAL A 190 -0.10 7.99 -24.19
N ALA A 191 0.83 8.46 -25.02
CA ALA A 191 1.21 7.76 -26.25
C ALA A 191 2.26 6.69 -25.92
N ILE A 192 1.94 5.41 -26.16
CA ILE A 192 2.79 4.27 -25.76
C ILE A 192 4.15 4.25 -26.50
N GLU A 193 4.21 4.78 -27.73
CA GLU A 193 5.41 4.72 -28.59
C GLU A 193 6.21 6.04 -28.68
N HIS A 194 5.91 7.05 -27.86
CA HIS A 194 6.52 8.37 -28.03
C HIS A 194 7.04 8.98 -26.72
N THR A 195 8.20 9.63 -26.82
CA THR A 195 8.85 10.46 -25.78
C THR A 195 8.05 11.74 -25.43
N LYS A 196 6.77 11.79 -25.78
CA LYS A 196 5.92 12.96 -25.54
C LYS A 196 5.41 12.91 -24.10
N GLN A 197 5.40 14.08 -23.47
CA GLN A 197 4.81 14.26 -22.15
C GLN A 197 3.34 13.83 -22.15
N PRO A 198 2.86 13.12 -21.12
CA PRO A 198 1.43 12.85 -20.94
C PRO A 198 0.58 14.12 -21.04
N GLU A 199 -0.49 14.07 -21.82
CA GLU A 199 -1.45 15.17 -21.94
C GLU A 199 -2.56 14.98 -20.89
N LYS A 200 -2.72 15.92 -19.96
CA LYS A 200 -3.86 15.91 -19.05
C LYS A 200 -5.12 16.31 -19.83
N ILE A 201 -6.06 15.39 -19.98
CA ILE A 201 -7.29 15.59 -20.77
C ILE A 201 -8.52 15.91 -19.92
N LEU A 202 -8.50 15.58 -18.64
CA LEU A 202 -9.56 15.92 -17.70
C LEU A 202 -8.95 16.03 -16.30
N ASP A 203 -9.35 17.04 -15.55
CA ASP A 203 -9.00 17.23 -14.13
C ASP A 203 -10.26 17.45 -13.30
N ILE A 204 -10.60 16.48 -12.44
CA ILE A 204 -11.76 16.57 -11.53
C ILE A 204 -11.35 16.85 -10.08
N SER A 205 -10.10 17.26 -9.82
CA SER A 205 -9.59 17.50 -8.46
C SER A 205 -10.47 18.44 -7.63
N SER A 206 -11.06 19.45 -8.27
CA SER A 206 -12.00 20.41 -7.65
C SER A 206 -13.34 19.80 -7.22
N LEU A 207 -13.64 18.56 -7.62
CA LEU A 207 -14.83 17.80 -7.22
C LEU A 207 -14.55 16.83 -6.06
N LEU A 208 -13.28 16.59 -5.71
CA LEU A 208 -12.91 15.52 -4.77
C LEU A 208 -12.93 15.95 -3.30
N GLY A 209 -12.44 17.15 -2.98
CA GLY A 209 -12.17 17.52 -1.59
C GLY A 209 -10.84 16.95 -1.07
N GLU A 210 -10.80 16.51 0.18
CA GLU A 210 -9.61 15.88 0.78
C GLU A 210 -9.45 14.42 0.31
N VAL A 211 -8.26 14.08 -0.18
CA VAL A 211 -7.92 12.75 -0.73
C VAL A 211 -7.01 11.98 0.25
N GLU A 212 -7.59 11.06 1.01
CA GLU A 212 -6.96 10.28 2.07
C GLU A 212 -7.47 8.82 2.07
N ILE A 213 -6.67 7.92 2.64
CA ILE A 213 -7.00 6.48 2.78
C ILE A 213 -7.37 5.84 1.42
N GLU A 214 -8.64 5.65 1.11
CA GLU A 214 -9.17 4.98 -0.09
C GLU A 214 -10.12 5.86 -0.94
N ASN A 215 -10.34 7.12 -0.55
CA ASN A 215 -11.18 8.03 -1.32
C ASN A 215 -10.39 8.69 -2.47
N GLY A 216 -11.08 9.52 -3.25
CA GLY A 216 -10.55 10.15 -4.47
C GLY A 216 -11.18 9.58 -5.72
N ALA A 217 -10.54 9.75 -6.87
CA ALA A 217 -10.96 9.14 -8.13
C ALA A 217 -10.38 7.72 -8.25
N VAL A 218 -11.25 6.71 -8.35
CA VAL A 218 -10.84 5.30 -8.23
C VAL A 218 -11.29 4.40 -9.38
N GLY A 219 -12.24 4.86 -10.21
CA GLY A 219 -12.74 4.12 -11.38
C GLY A 219 -12.70 4.94 -12.65
N LEU A 220 -12.30 4.30 -13.76
CA LEU A 220 -12.29 4.89 -15.11
C LEU A 220 -12.78 3.86 -16.13
N ALA A 221 -13.81 4.23 -16.88
CA ALA A 221 -14.28 3.49 -18.04
C ALA A 221 -14.52 4.40 -19.24
N PHE A 222 -14.40 3.79 -20.43
CA PHE A 222 -14.74 4.40 -21.70
C PHE A 222 -15.73 3.46 -22.39
N ASN A 223 -16.76 4.01 -23.01
CA ASN A 223 -17.68 3.20 -23.80
C ASN A 223 -16.98 2.82 -25.12
N PRO A 224 -16.72 1.53 -25.40
CA PRO A 224 -15.98 1.14 -26.60
C PRO A 224 -16.73 1.43 -27.91
N LEU A 225 -18.04 1.69 -27.83
CA LEU A 225 -18.89 2.04 -28.97
C LEU A 225 -19.04 3.56 -29.18
N ASP A 226 -18.66 4.38 -28.19
CA ASP A 226 -18.78 5.85 -28.22
C ASP A 226 -17.39 6.46 -28.47
N VAL A 227 -16.93 6.32 -29.72
CA VAL A 227 -15.60 6.76 -30.17
C VAL A 227 -15.70 7.66 -31.40
N THR A 228 -14.75 8.58 -31.53
CA THR A 228 -14.55 9.39 -32.73
C THR A 228 -14.08 8.54 -33.91
N SER A 229 -14.05 9.11 -35.12
CA SER A 229 -13.57 8.43 -36.32
C SER A 229 -12.10 8.00 -36.26
N ASP A 230 -11.29 8.61 -35.38
CA ASP A 230 -9.91 8.23 -35.06
C ASP A 230 -9.78 7.36 -33.79
N ASN A 231 -10.86 6.68 -33.41
CA ASN A 231 -10.95 5.74 -32.28
C ASN A 231 -10.62 6.36 -30.90
N GLN A 232 -10.78 7.68 -30.74
CA GLN A 232 -10.64 8.34 -29.44
C GLN A 232 -11.97 8.26 -28.67
N PRO A 233 -11.95 8.08 -27.35
CA PRO A 233 -13.16 8.10 -26.55
C PRO A 233 -13.81 9.50 -26.60
N THR A 234 -15.12 9.54 -26.79
CA THR A 234 -15.90 10.79 -26.72
C THR A 234 -16.28 11.14 -25.29
N ARG A 235 -16.34 10.14 -24.39
CA ARG A 235 -16.78 10.30 -23.00
C ARG A 235 -15.92 9.50 -22.03
N ALA A 236 -15.71 10.05 -20.84
CA ALA A 236 -15.11 9.35 -19.71
C ALA A 236 -16.14 9.13 -18.60
N TYR A 237 -16.24 7.89 -18.12
CA TYR A 237 -17.03 7.53 -16.94
C TYR A 237 -16.08 7.39 -15.75
N LEU A 238 -16.28 8.24 -14.73
CA LEU A 238 -15.44 8.27 -13.54
C LEU A 238 -16.26 7.89 -12.31
N TYR A 239 -15.71 7.00 -11.50
CA TYR A 239 -16.21 6.76 -10.15
C TYR A 239 -15.24 7.36 -9.12
N TYR A 240 -15.75 8.28 -8.30
CA TYR A 240 -14.95 9.07 -7.36
C TYR A 240 -15.74 9.45 -6.12
N THR A 241 -15.03 9.91 -5.09
CA THR A 241 -15.65 10.45 -3.87
C THR A 241 -15.67 11.98 -3.90
N ASP A 242 -16.80 12.59 -3.52
CA ASP A 242 -16.94 14.01 -3.18
C ASP A 242 -16.92 14.17 -1.65
N THR A 243 -15.80 14.69 -1.12
CA THR A 243 -15.58 14.97 0.30
C THR A 243 -15.49 16.46 0.62
N ARG A 244 -15.88 17.33 -0.32
CA ARG A 244 -15.79 18.80 -0.16
C ARG A 244 -16.60 19.31 1.02
N SER A 245 -17.70 18.64 1.34
CA SER A 245 -18.47 18.88 2.57
C SER A 245 -18.03 17.91 3.66
N ALA A 246 -17.60 18.48 4.80
CA ALA A 246 -17.26 17.70 5.98
C ALA A 246 -18.46 17.00 6.63
N ASN A 247 -19.70 17.40 6.29
CA ASN A 247 -20.92 16.87 6.90
C ASN A 247 -21.64 15.84 6.01
N THR A 248 -21.43 15.90 4.70
CA THR A 248 -22.15 15.06 3.73
C THR A 248 -21.21 14.72 2.59
N GLN A 249 -20.82 13.45 2.51
CA GLN A 249 -19.94 12.95 1.48
C GLN A 249 -20.68 11.99 0.56
N PHE A 250 -20.17 11.83 -0.67
CA PHE A 250 -20.80 10.97 -1.66
C PHE A 250 -19.77 10.14 -2.43
N ASN A 251 -20.15 8.94 -2.82
CA ASN A 251 -19.54 8.27 -3.96
C ASN A 251 -20.38 8.59 -5.20
N ARG A 252 -19.72 8.98 -6.29
CA ARG A 252 -20.35 9.38 -7.54
C ARG A 252 -19.82 8.57 -8.71
N LEU A 253 -20.72 8.11 -9.56
CA LEU A 253 -20.43 7.77 -10.94
C LEU A 253 -20.91 8.94 -11.79
N SER A 254 -19.99 9.60 -12.51
CA SER A 254 -20.33 10.68 -13.44
C SER A 254 -19.75 10.40 -14.83
N VAL A 255 -20.37 10.97 -15.86
CA VAL A 255 -19.84 10.98 -17.23
C VAL A 255 -19.48 12.39 -17.64
N PHE A 256 -18.35 12.52 -18.34
CA PHE A 256 -17.80 13.77 -18.85
C PHE A 256 -17.62 13.68 -20.37
N ASP A 257 -17.89 14.78 -21.08
CA ASP A 257 -17.74 14.89 -22.53
C ASP A 257 -16.31 15.32 -22.88
N LEU A 258 -15.55 14.42 -23.49
CA LEU A 258 -14.17 14.63 -23.91
C LEU A 258 -14.06 15.31 -25.28
N THR A 259 -15.15 15.48 -26.02
CA THR A 259 -15.15 16.15 -27.33
C THR A 259 -15.03 17.67 -27.20
N LEU A 260 -15.29 18.20 -26.00
CA LEU A 260 -15.11 19.60 -25.67
C LEU A 260 -13.62 19.98 -25.67
N SER A 261 -13.33 21.23 -26.02
CA SER A 261 -11.96 21.66 -26.34
C SER A 261 -11.15 22.05 -25.12
N THR A 262 -11.79 22.60 -24.09
CA THR A 262 -11.10 23.11 -22.90
C THR A 262 -11.38 22.26 -21.65
N GLN A 263 -10.44 22.27 -20.71
CA GLN A 263 -10.60 21.62 -19.41
C GLN A 263 -11.84 22.12 -18.65
N ASP A 264 -12.13 23.41 -18.68
CA ASP A 264 -13.30 23.99 -17.98
C ASP A 264 -14.62 23.53 -18.59
N GLU A 265 -14.71 23.46 -19.92
CA GLU A 265 -15.89 22.91 -20.61
C GLU A 265 -16.08 21.42 -20.30
N ARG A 266 -15.01 20.63 -20.35
CA ARG A 266 -15.04 19.19 -20.01
C ARG A 266 -15.49 18.99 -18.58
N LEU A 267 -14.96 19.75 -17.62
CA LEU A 267 -15.36 19.69 -16.21
C LEU A 267 -16.83 20.09 -16.02
N ALA A 268 -17.27 21.17 -16.66
CA ALA A 268 -18.66 21.66 -16.58
C ALA A 268 -19.67 20.71 -17.26
N SER A 269 -19.21 19.79 -18.11
CA SER A 269 -20.06 18.80 -18.77
C SER A 269 -20.52 17.65 -17.86
N GLU A 270 -20.12 17.63 -16.59
CA GLU A 270 -20.46 16.59 -15.62
C GLU A 270 -21.95 16.23 -15.66
N LYS A 271 -22.23 14.94 -15.91
CA LYS A 271 -23.54 14.35 -15.66
C LYS A 271 -23.40 13.24 -14.64
N ILE A 272 -23.94 13.46 -13.45
CA ILE A 272 -24.01 12.45 -12.40
C ILE A 272 -24.96 11.34 -12.87
N ILE A 273 -24.50 10.09 -12.89
CA ILE A 273 -25.29 8.90 -13.23
C ILE A 273 -25.80 8.24 -11.94
N LEU A 274 -24.90 8.11 -10.95
CA LEU A 274 -25.20 7.56 -9.65
C LEU A 274 -24.53 8.41 -8.57
N GLN A 275 -25.27 8.74 -7.51
CA GLN A 275 -24.73 9.30 -6.28
C GLN A 275 -25.18 8.45 -5.10
N LEU A 276 -24.24 8.00 -4.28
CA LEU A 276 -24.50 7.24 -3.06
C LEU A 276 -23.98 8.03 -1.87
N GLU A 277 -24.84 8.28 -0.89
CA GLU A 277 -24.40 8.87 0.38
C GLU A 277 -23.32 8.00 1.02
N ARG A 278 -22.27 8.66 1.50
CA ARG A 278 -21.12 8.07 2.17
C ARG A 278 -21.01 8.66 3.58
N VAL A 279 -20.59 7.81 4.51
CA VAL A 279 -20.26 8.22 5.87
C VAL A 279 -18.87 8.88 5.87
N ASN A 280 -18.70 9.98 6.60
CA ASN A 280 -17.55 10.88 6.42
C ASN A 280 -16.17 10.23 6.68
N ASP A 281 -16.12 9.19 7.52
CA ASP A 281 -14.96 8.35 7.83
C ASP A 281 -15.08 6.93 7.25
N GLY A 282 -16.15 6.67 6.49
CA GLY A 282 -16.45 5.37 5.90
C GLY A 282 -15.42 4.99 4.84
N PHE A 283 -15.23 3.69 4.68
CA PHE A 283 -14.36 3.08 3.69
C PHE A 283 -15.07 1.89 3.02
N HIS A 284 -14.41 1.16 2.14
CA HIS A 284 -14.95 0.21 1.16
C HIS A 284 -15.85 0.87 0.11
N ASN A 285 -15.27 1.80 -0.66
CA ASN A 285 -15.95 2.43 -1.79
C ASN A 285 -16.17 1.49 -3.00
N GLY A 286 -15.41 0.39 -3.10
CA GLY A 286 -15.26 -0.37 -4.35
C GLY A 286 -14.68 0.52 -5.45
N GLY A 287 -15.34 0.52 -6.60
CA GLY A 287 -15.14 1.54 -7.63
C GLY A 287 -14.48 1.08 -8.91
N SER A 288 -14.35 -0.24 -9.12
CA SER A 288 -14.07 -0.76 -10.46
C SER A 288 -15.24 -0.46 -11.39
N VAL A 289 -14.96 0.09 -12.57
CA VAL A 289 -15.96 0.43 -13.59
C VAL A 289 -15.49 -0.10 -14.93
N GLU A 290 -16.32 -0.92 -15.59
CA GLU A 290 -16.00 -1.51 -16.88
C GLU A 290 -17.26 -1.64 -17.74
N PHE A 291 -17.11 -1.46 -19.06
CA PHE A 291 -18.15 -1.90 -19.99
C PHE A 291 -18.02 -3.40 -20.21
N GLY A 292 -19.12 -4.12 -20.02
CA GLY A 292 -19.20 -5.54 -20.32
C GLY A 292 -19.21 -5.81 -21.82
N PRO A 293 -18.95 -7.07 -22.23
CA PRO A 293 -19.05 -7.49 -23.63
C PRO A 293 -20.47 -7.39 -24.21
N ASP A 294 -21.47 -7.24 -23.33
CA ASP A 294 -22.87 -6.98 -23.67
C ASP A 294 -23.19 -5.49 -23.90
N GLY A 295 -22.21 -4.60 -23.74
CA GLY A 295 -22.36 -3.16 -23.98
C GLY A 295 -22.98 -2.37 -22.82
N TYR A 296 -23.21 -3.00 -21.67
CA TYR A 296 -23.69 -2.32 -20.45
C TYR A 296 -22.53 -1.93 -19.54
N LEU A 297 -22.76 -0.94 -18.68
CA LEU A 297 -21.77 -0.47 -17.71
C LEU A 297 -21.92 -1.25 -16.41
N TYR A 298 -20.82 -1.83 -15.94
CA TYR A 298 -20.72 -2.52 -14.66
C TYR A 298 -19.95 -1.66 -13.67
N LEU A 299 -20.42 -1.61 -12.42
CA LEU A 299 -19.78 -0.88 -11.33
C LEU A 299 -19.75 -1.75 -10.07
N GLY A 300 -18.56 -1.92 -9.50
CA GLY A 300 -18.33 -2.60 -8.23
C GLY A 300 -18.53 -1.64 -7.07
N LEU A 301 -19.38 -2.00 -6.12
CA LEU A 301 -19.76 -1.18 -4.97
C LEU A 301 -19.42 -1.93 -3.69
N GLY A 302 -18.52 -1.36 -2.90
CA GLY A 302 -18.24 -1.91 -1.57
C GLY A 302 -19.40 -1.71 -0.61
N GLU A 303 -19.37 -2.47 0.47
CA GLU A 303 -20.36 -2.49 1.54
C GLU A 303 -20.42 -1.17 2.33
N GLY A 304 -19.34 -0.38 2.34
CA GLY A 304 -19.34 0.98 2.84
C GLY A 304 -19.45 1.08 4.37
N VAL A 305 -18.52 0.45 5.13
CA VAL A 305 -18.59 0.28 6.60
C VAL A 305 -19.08 1.53 7.31
N HIS A 306 -19.98 1.29 8.27
CA HIS A 306 -20.60 2.26 9.18
C HIS A 306 -21.77 3.11 8.62
N PRO A 307 -22.66 2.62 7.73
CA PRO A 307 -23.86 3.40 7.45
C PRO A 307 -24.64 3.59 8.76
N LYS A 308 -24.97 4.84 9.12
CA LYS A 308 -25.68 5.18 10.38
C LYS A 308 -27.01 4.42 10.53
N LYS A 309 -27.52 3.85 9.44
CA LYS A 309 -28.66 2.94 9.38
C LYS A 309 -28.22 1.69 8.65
N ILE A 310 -28.59 0.52 9.15
CA ILE A 310 -28.49 -0.73 8.40
C ILE A 310 -29.46 -0.60 7.22
N LEU A 311 -28.92 -0.56 6.00
CA LEU A 311 -29.70 -0.47 4.78
C LEU A 311 -29.75 -1.86 4.14
N SER A 312 -30.95 -2.31 3.77
CA SER A 312 -31.09 -3.56 3.02
C SER A 312 -30.63 -3.37 1.57
N LEU A 313 -30.34 -4.47 0.86
CA LEU A 313 -30.05 -4.42 -0.58
C LEU A 313 -31.23 -3.95 -1.45
N ALA A 314 -32.43 -3.79 -0.89
CA ALA A 314 -33.56 -3.12 -1.54
C ALA A 314 -33.49 -1.60 -1.38
N ASP A 315 -32.90 -1.13 -0.27
CA ASP A 315 -32.82 0.28 0.09
C ASP A 315 -31.55 0.96 -0.41
N THR A 316 -30.47 0.22 -0.69
CA THR A 316 -29.17 0.77 -1.08
C THR A 316 -28.52 0.04 -2.26
N LEU A 317 -27.47 0.64 -2.83
CA LEU A 317 -26.58 0.04 -3.82
C LEU A 317 -25.16 -0.08 -3.23
N ARG A 318 -24.95 -1.09 -2.39
CA ARG A 318 -23.70 -1.43 -1.70
C ARG A 318 -23.46 -2.94 -1.75
N SER A 319 -22.25 -3.40 -1.44
CA SER A 319 -21.94 -4.84 -1.29
C SER A 319 -22.29 -5.67 -2.54
N GLY A 320 -21.83 -5.25 -3.72
CA GLY A 320 -22.15 -5.98 -4.95
C GLY A 320 -21.59 -5.37 -6.23
N VAL A 321 -21.99 -5.93 -7.36
CA VAL A 321 -21.75 -5.40 -8.70
C VAL A 321 -23.09 -5.05 -9.31
N ILE A 322 -23.23 -3.82 -9.81
CA ILE A 322 -24.42 -3.39 -10.56
C ILE A 322 -24.14 -3.43 -12.07
N ARG A 323 -25.20 -3.57 -12.87
CA ARG A 323 -25.17 -3.55 -14.33
C ARG A 323 -26.27 -2.63 -14.85
N ILE A 324 -25.88 -1.56 -15.52
CA ILE A 324 -26.77 -0.46 -15.93
C ILE A 324 -26.60 -0.09 -17.40
N ASP A 325 -27.69 0.37 -18.02
CA ASP A 325 -27.71 0.83 -19.40
C ASP A 325 -27.62 2.35 -19.49
N VAL A 326 -26.39 2.85 -19.67
CA VAL A 326 -26.11 4.27 -19.88
C VAL A 326 -26.40 4.74 -21.31
N ASN A 327 -26.71 3.83 -22.23
CA ASN A 327 -27.12 4.15 -23.60
C ASN A 327 -28.64 4.39 -23.71
N GLN A 328 -29.39 4.14 -22.63
CA GLN A 328 -30.83 4.40 -22.52
C GLN A 328 -31.67 3.74 -23.63
N GLN A 329 -31.37 2.49 -23.96
CA GLN A 329 -32.15 1.72 -24.94
C GLN A 329 -33.60 1.62 -24.49
N SER A 330 -34.54 1.94 -25.37
CA SER A 330 -35.98 2.01 -25.03
C SER A 330 -36.59 0.67 -24.62
N SER A 331 -35.95 -0.45 -24.97
CA SER A 331 -36.33 -1.79 -24.51
C SER A 331 -36.02 -2.05 -23.04
N ASN A 332 -35.17 -1.23 -22.41
CA ASN A 332 -34.78 -1.35 -21.02
C ASN A 332 -35.70 -0.57 -20.07
N ILE A 333 -35.73 -1.00 -18.82
CA ILE A 333 -36.66 -0.52 -17.79
C ILE A 333 -36.26 0.89 -17.35
N GLU A 334 -37.24 1.79 -17.29
CA GLU A 334 -37.04 3.13 -16.74
C GLU A 334 -36.86 3.09 -15.23
N LEU A 335 -36.05 4.01 -14.71
CA LEU A 335 -35.87 4.13 -13.27
C LEU A 335 -37.18 4.50 -12.59
N ALA A 336 -37.40 3.93 -11.40
CA ALA A 336 -38.54 4.31 -10.57
C ALA A 336 -38.47 5.80 -10.21
N THR A 337 -39.62 6.47 -10.27
CA THR A 337 -39.77 7.88 -9.88
C THR A 337 -39.44 8.10 -8.41
N GLU A 338 -39.81 7.15 -7.55
CA GLU A 338 -39.48 7.17 -6.13
C GLU A 338 -38.17 6.42 -5.90
N GLN A 339 -37.20 7.10 -5.30
CA GLN A 339 -35.88 6.54 -4.97
C GLN A 339 -35.59 6.73 -3.48
N PRO A 340 -34.82 5.84 -2.85
CA PRO A 340 -34.37 6.03 -1.48
C PRO A 340 -33.62 7.36 -1.31
N ASN A 341 -33.88 8.09 -0.22
CA ASN A 341 -33.34 9.45 0.01
C ASN A 341 -31.80 9.58 -0.01
N HIS A 342 -31.07 8.46 0.08
CA HIS A 342 -29.61 8.41 0.16
C HIS A 342 -28.96 7.93 -1.16
N ILE A 343 -29.76 7.78 -2.23
CA ILE A 343 -29.33 7.45 -3.58
C ILE A 343 -29.91 8.49 -4.54
N ILE A 344 -29.10 8.91 -5.51
CA ILE A 344 -29.59 9.56 -6.73
C ILE A 344 -29.17 8.69 -7.91
N ALA A 345 -30.14 8.09 -8.59
CA ALA A 345 -29.97 7.33 -9.81
C ALA A 345 -30.64 8.06 -10.97
N GLN A 346 -29.87 8.36 -12.03
CA GLN A 346 -30.38 9.10 -13.17
C GLN A 346 -29.54 8.84 -14.44
N HIS A 347 -30.10 9.17 -15.60
CA HIS A 347 -29.40 9.06 -16.90
C HIS A 347 -28.97 7.64 -17.29
N TYR A 348 -29.61 6.62 -16.72
CA TYR A 348 -29.48 5.22 -17.16
C TYR A 348 -30.83 4.50 -17.10
N ARG A 349 -30.91 3.34 -17.75
CA ARG A 349 -32.01 2.37 -17.67
C ARG A 349 -31.52 1.06 -17.06
N ILE A 350 -32.43 0.23 -16.59
CA ILE A 350 -32.10 -1.09 -16.04
C ILE A 350 -32.28 -2.13 -17.15
N PRO A 351 -31.24 -2.92 -17.48
CA PRO A 351 -31.37 -4.03 -18.41
C PRO A 351 -32.48 -4.99 -17.99
N VAL A 352 -33.43 -5.28 -18.90
CA VAL A 352 -34.59 -6.16 -18.62
C VAL A 352 -34.21 -7.57 -18.19
N ASP A 353 -33.01 -8.01 -18.55
CA ASP A 353 -32.48 -9.33 -18.22
C ASP A 353 -31.61 -9.32 -16.95
N ASN A 354 -31.59 -8.25 -16.15
CA ASN A 354 -30.95 -8.30 -14.83
C ASN A 354 -31.59 -9.39 -13.93
N PRO A 355 -30.82 -10.03 -13.04
CA PRO A 355 -31.28 -11.19 -12.29
C PRO A 355 -32.33 -10.91 -11.21
N PHE A 356 -32.46 -9.66 -10.75
CA PHE A 356 -33.27 -9.31 -9.59
C PHE A 356 -34.50 -8.46 -9.91
N ILE A 357 -34.89 -8.35 -11.19
CA ILE A 357 -36.07 -7.58 -11.59
C ILE A 357 -37.31 -8.00 -10.78
N GLY A 358 -37.86 -7.05 -10.01
CA GLY A 358 -39.06 -7.24 -9.19
C GLY A 358 -38.83 -7.98 -7.87
N ASN A 359 -37.58 -8.17 -7.45
CA ASN A 359 -37.25 -8.77 -6.16
C ASN A 359 -37.47 -7.75 -5.03
N SER A 360 -38.24 -8.12 -4.00
CA SER A 360 -38.54 -7.21 -2.87
C SER A 360 -37.38 -6.99 -1.90
N LYS A 361 -36.31 -7.79 -1.97
CA LYS A 361 -35.15 -7.75 -1.07
C LYS A 361 -33.87 -7.23 -1.73
N VAL A 362 -33.84 -7.12 -3.07
CA VAL A 362 -32.65 -6.77 -3.85
C VAL A 362 -33.07 -5.85 -4.99
N ARG A 363 -32.37 -4.73 -5.13
CA ARG A 363 -32.61 -3.76 -6.22
C ARG A 363 -32.35 -4.35 -7.61
N ASP A 364 -33.14 -3.88 -8.58
CA ASP A 364 -33.15 -4.32 -9.98
C ASP A 364 -31.80 -4.05 -10.70
N GLU A 365 -31.00 -3.10 -10.23
CA GLU A 365 -29.69 -2.74 -10.78
C GLU A 365 -28.60 -3.80 -10.53
N TYR A 366 -28.77 -4.68 -9.54
CA TYR A 366 -27.72 -5.64 -9.17
C TYR A 366 -27.53 -6.75 -10.21
N TRP A 367 -26.26 -7.05 -10.49
CA TRP A 367 -25.83 -8.25 -11.20
C TRP A 367 -25.44 -9.38 -10.22
N ALA A 368 -24.76 -9.00 -9.14
CA ALA A 368 -24.30 -9.89 -8.07
C ALA A 368 -24.23 -9.12 -6.75
N VAL A 369 -24.37 -9.83 -5.62
CA VAL A 369 -24.49 -9.23 -4.27
C VAL A 369 -23.64 -9.99 -3.24
N GLY A 370 -23.45 -9.42 -2.05
CA GLY A 370 -22.72 -10.07 -0.95
C GLY A 370 -21.20 -10.03 -1.12
N LEU A 371 -20.68 -8.98 -1.74
CA LEU A 371 -19.24 -8.70 -1.86
C LEU A 371 -18.83 -7.67 -0.81
N ARG A 372 -17.59 -7.68 -0.34
CA ARG A 372 -17.13 -6.72 0.68
C ARG A 372 -16.67 -5.41 0.05
N ASN A 373 -15.58 -5.45 -0.70
CA ASN A 373 -14.94 -4.34 -1.34
C ASN A 373 -14.41 -4.76 -2.72
N PRO A 374 -15.30 -4.91 -3.73
CA PRO A 374 -14.93 -5.29 -5.08
C PRO A 374 -14.00 -4.25 -5.72
N PHE A 375 -12.70 -4.52 -5.70
CA PHE A 375 -11.66 -3.50 -5.90
C PHE A 375 -11.32 -3.26 -7.37
N ARG A 376 -10.90 -4.32 -8.09
CA ARG A 376 -10.86 -4.36 -9.56
C ARG A 376 -11.51 -5.63 -10.08
N PHE A 377 -12.14 -5.49 -11.23
CA PHE A 377 -12.61 -6.62 -12.01
C PHE A 377 -12.38 -6.41 -13.50
N SER A 378 -12.35 -7.50 -14.23
CA SER A 378 -12.26 -7.50 -15.70
C SER A 378 -13.09 -8.63 -16.29
N PHE A 379 -13.47 -8.45 -17.55
CA PHE A 379 -14.09 -9.51 -18.34
C PHE A 379 -13.01 -10.25 -19.12
N ASP A 380 -13.05 -11.58 -19.08
CA ASP A 380 -12.27 -12.39 -20.02
C ASP A 380 -12.80 -12.18 -21.44
N SER A 381 -11.94 -11.69 -22.33
CA SER A 381 -12.31 -11.39 -23.72
C SER A 381 -12.74 -12.61 -24.53
N THR A 382 -12.42 -13.83 -24.07
CA THR A 382 -12.79 -15.08 -24.76
C THR A 382 -14.10 -15.67 -24.23
N THR A 383 -14.29 -15.72 -22.91
CA THR A 383 -15.45 -16.39 -22.29
C THR A 383 -16.52 -15.42 -21.78
N SER A 384 -16.24 -14.12 -21.77
CA SER A 384 -17.08 -13.09 -21.14
C SER A 384 -17.27 -13.28 -19.63
N GLN A 385 -16.51 -14.17 -18.98
CA GLN A 385 -16.54 -14.35 -17.54
C GLN A 385 -15.94 -13.13 -16.84
N LEU A 386 -16.68 -12.57 -15.87
CA LEU A 386 -16.20 -11.51 -15.01
C LEU A 386 -15.35 -12.12 -13.87
N TRP A 387 -14.11 -11.66 -13.74
CA TRP A 387 -13.19 -12.00 -12.66
C TRP A 387 -12.92 -10.79 -11.78
N LEU A 388 -12.95 -10.97 -10.46
CA LEU A 388 -12.98 -9.89 -9.49
C LEU A 388 -12.05 -10.18 -8.31
N GLY A 389 -11.27 -9.19 -7.89
CA GLY A 389 -10.62 -9.17 -6.57
C GLY A 389 -11.51 -8.48 -5.55
N ASP A 390 -11.86 -9.20 -4.47
CA ASP A 390 -12.67 -8.68 -3.37
C ASP A 390 -11.79 -8.56 -2.11
N VAL A 391 -11.52 -7.32 -1.69
CA VAL A 391 -10.66 -7.07 -0.53
C VAL A 391 -11.42 -7.45 0.73
N GLY A 392 -10.93 -8.48 1.42
CA GLY A 392 -11.60 -9.03 2.59
C GLY A 392 -11.33 -8.25 3.87
N SER A 393 -11.81 -8.76 5.00
CA SER A 393 -11.92 -8.01 6.25
C SER A 393 -10.70 -8.13 7.14
N THR A 394 -10.62 -9.23 7.88
CA THR A 394 -9.64 -9.39 8.96
C THR A 394 -8.67 -10.52 8.68
N VAL A 395 -9.07 -11.50 7.86
CA VAL A 395 -8.33 -12.76 7.73
C VAL A 395 -8.05 -13.11 6.28
N TRP A 396 -9.00 -12.89 5.37
CA TRP A 396 -8.92 -13.45 4.02
C TRP A 396 -8.97 -12.37 2.96
N GLU A 397 -8.32 -12.67 1.85
CA GLU A 397 -8.50 -11.99 0.57
C GLU A 397 -9.14 -12.95 -0.42
N GLU A 398 -9.94 -12.46 -1.37
CA GLU A 398 -10.75 -13.29 -2.24
C GLU A 398 -10.63 -12.95 -3.73
N ILE A 399 -10.53 -13.99 -4.56
CA ILE A 399 -10.76 -13.92 -6.00
C ILE A 399 -12.08 -14.59 -6.31
N ASN A 400 -12.97 -13.86 -6.98
CA ASN A 400 -14.32 -14.29 -7.31
C ASN A 400 -14.54 -14.36 -8.83
N ARG A 401 -15.25 -15.39 -9.28
CA ARG A 401 -15.86 -15.41 -10.62
C ARG A 401 -17.28 -14.92 -10.49
N ILE A 402 -17.56 -13.72 -11.00
CA ILE A 402 -18.87 -13.11 -10.80
C ILE A 402 -19.86 -13.67 -11.81
N GLU A 403 -20.87 -14.36 -11.29
CA GLU A 403 -21.98 -14.95 -12.04
C GLU A 403 -23.29 -14.21 -11.75
N LYS A 404 -24.18 -14.25 -12.76
CA LYS A 404 -25.50 -13.61 -12.74
C LYS A 404 -26.34 -14.11 -11.56
N GLY A 405 -26.77 -13.19 -10.69
CA GLY A 405 -27.75 -13.44 -9.63
C GLY A 405 -27.19 -14.13 -8.38
N MET A 406 -25.88 -14.32 -8.31
CA MET A 406 -25.23 -15.03 -7.20
C MET A 406 -24.94 -14.12 -6.01
N HIS A 407 -24.88 -14.73 -4.82
CA HIS A 407 -24.58 -14.09 -3.54
C HIS A 407 -23.24 -14.57 -2.96
N TYR A 408 -22.28 -13.67 -2.78
CA TYR A 408 -20.89 -13.95 -2.36
C TYR A 408 -20.70 -13.93 -0.83
N GLN A 409 -21.81 -14.04 -0.10
CA GLN A 409 -21.86 -14.42 1.32
C GLN A 409 -21.41 -13.34 2.33
N PHE A 410 -20.72 -12.28 1.93
CA PHE A 410 -20.40 -11.17 2.83
C PHE A 410 -21.68 -10.43 3.31
N PRO A 411 -21.80 -10.02 4.58
CA PRO A 411 -20.82 -10.09 5.68
C PRO A 411 -20.85 -11.39 6.49
N HIS A 412 -21.68 -12.36 6.13
CA HIS A 412 -21.88 -13.58 6.92
C HIS A 412 -20.72 -14.57 6.81
N VAL A 413 -20.04 -14.59 5.66
CA VAL A 413 -18.85 -15.41 5.41
C VAL A 413 -17.74 -14.52 4.85
N GLU A 414 -16.53 -14.73 5.35
CA GLU A 414 -15.28 -14.22 4.81
C GLU A 414 -14.37 -15.42 4.53
N GLY A 415 -13.86 -15.53 3.31
CA GLY A 415 -13.08 -16.67 2.83
C GLY A 415 -13.93 -17.90 2.57
N LEU A 416 -13.54 -19.05 3.14
CA LEU A 416 -14.26 -20.31 2.95
C LEU A 416 -15.32 -20.51 4.06
N PRO A 417 -16.54 -20.99 3.73
CA PRO A 417 -17.58 -21.25 4.73
C PRO A 417 -17.12 -22.24 5.80
N HIS A 418 -17.41 -21.95 7.07
CA HIS A 418 -17.22 -22.88 8.19
C HIS A 418 -18.58 -23.52 8.54
N ALA A 419 -18.56 -24.69 9.21
CA ALA A 419 -19.79 -25.44 9.52
C ALA A 419 -20.82 -24.62 10.33
N ASP A 420 -20.36 -23.62 11.09
CA ASP A 420 -21.17 -22.78 11.99
C ASP A 420 -21.47 -21.38 11.41
N SER A 421 -21.15 -21.10 10.14
CA SER A 421 -21.48 -19.81 9.52
C SER A 421 -23.00 -19.64 9.40
N GLU A 422 -23.55 -18.56 9.97
CA GLU A 422 -24.95 -18.20 9.77
C GLU A 422 -25.23 -18.02 8.26
N ARG A 423 -26.28 -18.66 7.75
CA ARG A 423 -26.63 -18.60 6.33
C ARG A 423 -27.41 -17.34 6.00
N ASN A 424 -27.32 -16.92 4.74
CA ASN A 424 -27.99 -15.74 4.24
C ASN A 424 -29.54 -15.85 4.28
N ASN A 425 -30.19 -14.81 4.81
CA ASN A 425 -31.67 -14.69 4.87
C ASN A 425 -32.32 -14.14 3.58
N LEU A 426 -31.54 -13.84 2.54
CA LEU A 426 -32.06 -13.36 1.25
C LEU A 426 -32.71 -14.48 0.42
N GLY A 427 -32.37 -15.76 0.68
CA GLY A 427 -32.87 -16.89 -0.11
C GLY A 427 -32.27 -16.97 -1.52
N LEU A 428 -31.09 -16.39 -1.72
CA LEU A 428 -30.34 -16.41 -2.97
C LEU A 428 -29.37 -17.61 -3.01
N VAL A 429 -28.97 -17.99 -4.22
CA VAL A 429 -27.93 -19.01 -4.40
C VAL A 429 -26.58 -18.42 -3.98
N GLU A 430 -25.95 -19.05 -2.99
CA GLU A 430 -24.65 -18.64 -2.47
C GLU A 430 -23.50 -19.19 -3.33
N GLN A 431 -22.48 -18.37 -3.56
CA GLN A 431 -21.27 -18.75 -4.30
C GLN A 431 -20.04 -18.46 -3.44
N LYS A 432 -19.23 -19.49 -3.20
CA LYS A 432 -17.95 -19.36 -2.51
C LYS A 432 -16.89 -18.70 -3.42
N PRO A 433 -15.83 -18.12 -2.85
CA PRO A 433 -14.71 -17.62 -3.64
C PRO A 433 -14.04 -18.69 -4.49
N PHE A 434 -13.48 -18.27 -5.62
CA PHE A 434 -12.70 -19.14 -6.48
C PHE A 434 -11.34 -19.47 -5.86
N TYR A 435 -10.71 -18.46 -5.25
CA TYR A 435 -9.46 -18.60 -4.51
C TYR A 435 -9.43 -17.65 -3.32
N THR A 436 -8.78 -18.07 -2.23
CA THR A 436 -8.63 -17.29 -1.00
C THR A 436 -7.22 -17.39 -0.47
N TYR A 437 -6.68 -16.31 0.09
CA TYR A 437 -5.42 -16.35 0.83
C TYR A 437 -5.48 -15.57 2.13
N GLN A 438 -4.71 -15.99 3.14
CA GLN A 438 -4.71 -15.34 4.45
C GLN A 438 -3.86 -14.07 4.45
N HIS A 439 -4.30 -13.08 5.23
CA HIS A 439 -3.53 -11.88 5.51
C HIS A 439 -2.19 -12.22 6.13
N THR A 440 -1.12 -11.75 5.49
CA THR A 440 0.22 -11.72 6.05
C THR A 440 0.63 -10.28 6.32
N ALA A 441 1.83 -10.10 6.87
CA ALA A 441 2.55 -8.83 6.96
C ALA A 441 2.54 -7.98 5.67
N TYR A 442 2.42 -8.62 4.51
CA TYR A 442 2.59 -8.04 3.19
C TYR A 442 1.40 -8.32 2.28
N ASP A 443 0.89 -9.54 2.24
CA ASP A 443 -0.21 -9.92 1.34
C ASP A 443 -1.54 -9.77 2.11
N ARG A 444 -2.34 -8.74 1.81
CA ARG A 444 -3.55 -8.39 2.60
C ARG A 444 -4.50 -7.41 1.90
N ALA A 445 -4.35 -7.21 0.59
CA ALA A 445 -5.21 -6.33 -0.18
C ALA A 445 -5.14 -6.75 -1.65
N VAL A 446 -5.98 -7.72 -2.02
CA VAL A 446 -6.07 -8.21 -3.39
C VAL A 446 -6.60 -7.12 -4.31
N ILE A 447 -5.91 -6.93 -5.43
CA ILE A 447 -6.35 -5.96 -6.44
C ILE A 447 -7.35 -6.59 -7.40
N GLY A 448 -7.14 -7.86 -7.74
CA GLY A 448 -7.74 -8.51 -8.91
C GLY A 448 -6.81 -8.40 -10.12
N GLY A 449 -7.32 -8.77 -11.29
CA GLY A 449 -6.56 -8.67 -12.54
C GLY A 449 -7.27 -9.27 -13.74
N VAL A 450 -6.55 -9.99 -14.60
CA VAL A 450 -7.01 -10.36 -15.95
C VAL A 450 -6.69 -11.81 -16.29
N ILE A 451 -7.53 -12.44 -17.11
CA ILE A 451 -7.16 -13.70 -17.77
C ILE A 451 -6.24 -13.36 -18.95
N TYR A 452 -5.02 -13.88 -18.94
CA TYR A 452 -4.05 -13.57 -19.98
C TYR A 452 -4.41 -14.27 -21.30
N ARG A 453 -4.77 -13.46 -22.30
CA ARG A 453 -5.10 -13.90 -23.67
C ARG A 453 -4.06 -13.47 -24.72
N GLY A 454 -2.99 -12.81 -24.29
CA GLY A 454 -1.87 -12.47 -25.18
C GLY A 454 -1.04 -13.68 -25.59
N GLN A 455 -0.14 -13.49 -26.57
CA GLN A 455 0.73 -14.56 -27.07
C GLN A 455 2.22 -14.34 -26.73
N GLN A 456 2.58 -13.15 -26.25
CA GLN A 456 3.97 -12.77 -25.97
C GLN A 456 4.52 -13.50 -24.75
N LEU A 457 3.72 -13.59 -23.68
CA LEU A 457 4.10 -14.23 -22.42
C LEU A 457 3.64 -15.69 -22.40
N LYS A 458 4.30 -16.55 -23.20
CA LYS A 458 3.83 -17.92 -23.53
C LYS A 458 3.45 -18.79 -22.32
N THR A 459 4.19 -18.71 -21.21
CA THR A 459 3.92 -19.55 -20.03
C THR A 459 2.75 -19.04 -19.19
N LEU A 460 2.24 -17.84 -19.47
CA LEU A 460 1.11 -17.23 -18.76
C LEU A 460 -0.20 -17.38 -19.53
N VAL A 461 -0.18 -17.91 -20.77
CA VAL A 461 -1.37 -18.02 -21.63
C VAL A 461 -2.48 -18.80 -20.92
N GLY A 462 -3.65 -18.17 -20.82
CA GLY A 462 -4.82 -18.73 -20.16
C GLY A 462 -4.78 -18.74 -18.64
N GLN A 463 -3.75 -18.16 -18.00
CA GLN A 463 -3.71 -18.00 -16.54
C GLN A 463 -4.44 -16.72 -16.11
N TYR A 464 -5.02 -16.72 -14.92
CA TYR A 464 -5.48 -15.51 -14.25
C TYR A 464 -4.30 -14.82 -13.57
N ILE A 465 -3.98 -13.62 -14.02
CA ILE A 465 -2.87 -12.79 -13.53
C ILE A 465 -3.46 -11.71 -12.62
N PHE A 466 -3.08 -11.72 -11.35
CA PHE A 466 -3.62 -10.80 -10.35
C PHE A 466 -2.52 -10.30 -9.41
N ALA A 467 -2.81 -9.23 -8.67
CA ALA A 467 -1.84 -8.61 -7.78
C ALA A 467 -2.38 -8.37 -6.37
N ASP A 468 -1.46 -8.08 -5.45
CA ASP A 468 -1.74 -7.61 -4.10
C ASP A 468 -1.07 -6.23 -3.88
N ASN A 469 -1.80 -5.31 -3.24
CA ASN A 469 -1.36 -3.93 -3.05
C ASN A 469 -0.20 -3.81 -2.07
N TYR A 470 -0.30 -4.44 -0.89
CA TYR A 470 0.61 -4.22 0.24
C TYR A 470 1.95 -4.96 0.08
N SER A 471 1.98 -5.98 -0.77
CA SER A 471 3.18 -6.73 -1.08
C SER A 471 3.80 -6.30 -2.40
N ALA A 472 3.04 -5.58 -3.24
CA ALA A 472 3.35 -5.29 -4.63
C ALA A 472 3.69 -6.53 -5.46
N LYS A 473 3.24 -7.72 -5.03
CA LYS A 473 3.46 -8.97 -5.75
C LYS A 473 2.37 -9.20 -6.78
N MET A 474 2.74 -9.86 -7.85
CA MET A 474 1.86 -10.36 -8.89
C MET A 474 1.96 -11.88 -8.96
N PHE A 475 0.82 -12.51 -9.22
CA PHE A 475 0.62 -13.94 -9.13
C PHE A 475 -0.10 -14.47 -10.38
N SER A 476 0.08 -15.76 -10.66
CA SER A 476 -0.73 -16.51 -11.62
C SER A 476 -1.51 -17.62 -10.92
N LEU A 477 -2.74 -17.82 -11.37
CA LEU A 477 -3.65 -18.86 -10.94
C LEU A 477 -4.26 -19.54 -12.17
N ASP A 478 -4.41 -20.87 -12.13
CA ASP A 478 -5.12 -21.62 -13.16
C ASP A 478 -6.64 -21.38 -13.04
N PRO A 479 -7.26 -20.70 -14.02
CA PRO A 479 -8.68 -20.42 -14.01
C PRO A 479 -9.52 -21.63 -14.46
N ASN A 480 -9.03 -22.86 -14.35
CA ASN A 480 -9.85 -24.06 -14.54
C ASN A 480 -9.75 -25.03 -13.36
N ASN A 481 -8.87 -24.76 -12.39
CA ASN A 481 -8.63 -25.64 -11.28
C ASN A 481 -8.46 -24.87 -9.97
N GLN A 482 -9.48 -24.89 -9.11
CA GLN A 482 -9.46 -24.26 -7.78
C GLN A 482 -8.38 -24.84 -6.85
N GLN A 483 -7.87 -26.04 -7.14
CA GLN A 483 -6.83 -26.70 -6.32
C GLN A 483 -5.41 -26.41 -6.82
N SER A 484 -5.26 -25.71 -7.95
CA SER A 484 -3.94 -25.35 -8.47
C SER A 484 -3.22 -24.39 -7.53
N GLU A 485 -1.92 -24.64 -7.36
CA GLU A 485 -1.05 -23.75 -6.60
C GLU A 485 -0.91 -22.39 -7.30
N VAL A 486 -1.06 -21.32 -6.54
CA VAL A 486 -0.81 -19.95 -7.01
C VAL A 486 0.69 -19.73 -7.12
N ARG A 487 1.13 -19.25 -8.28
CA ARG A 487 2.56 -19.03 -8.57
C ARG A 487 2.90 -17.55 -8.52
N PHE A 488 3.94 -17.21 -7.78
CA PHE A 488 4.54 -15.88 -7.82
C PHE A 488 5.14 -15.58 -9.21
N ILE A 489 4.88 -14.39 -9.73
CA ILE A 489 5.37 -13.93 -11.04
C ILE A 489 6.46 -12.89 -10.87
N ALA A 490 6.17 -11.76 -10.22
CA ALA A 490 7.10 -10.64 -10.08
C ALA A 490 6.64 -9.75 -8.93
N ARG A 491 7.55 -8.92 -8.39
CA ARG A 491 7.24 -7.90 -7.38
C ARG A 491 7.66 -6.53 -7.90
N ALA A 492 6.77 -5.55 -7.81
CA ALA A 492 7.07 -4.16 -8.12
C ALA A 492 7.57 -3.41 -6.87
N ASN A 493 8.07 -2.19 -7.06
CA ASN A 493 8.43 -1.33 -5.92
C ASN A 493 7.16 -0.88 -5.19
N GLN A 494 7.31 -0.60 -3.89
CA GLN A 494 6.24 -0.05 -3.06
C GLN A 494 6.73 1.05 -2.14
N TYR A 495 5.81 1.95 -1.80
CA TYR A 495 6.06 3.00 -0.83
C TYR A 495 5.16 2.83 0.38
N ALA A 496 5.74 2.59 1.57
CA ALA A 496 5.01 2.46 2.83
C ALA A 496 3.77 1.53 2.76
N GLN A 497 3.96 0.32 2.21
CA GLN A 497 2.91 -0.68 1.95
C GLN A 497 1.84 -0.25 0.93
N ARG A 498 2.18 0.65 0.01
CA ARG A 498 1.37 1.03 -1.16
C ARG A 498 2.08 0.59 -2.42
N GLY A 499 1.60 -0.51 -2.99
CA GLY A 499 2.15 -1.11 -4.20
C GLY A 499 1.21 -1.01 -5.39
N ILE A 500 0.90 -2.16 -5.98
CA ILE A 500 0.15 -2.29 -7.23
C ILE A 500 -1.30 -1.88 -7.02
N SER A 501 -1.89 -1.08 -7.90
CA SER A 501 -3.29 -0.61 -7.84
C SER A 501 -4.17 -1.07 -9.01
N SER A 502 -3.58 -1.58 -10.09
CA SER A 502 -4.30 -2.19 -11.20
C SER A 502 -3.43 -3.20 -11.95
N VAL A 503 -4.08 -4.13 -12.64
CA VAL A 503 -3.49 -5.05 -13.63
C VAL A 503 -4.36 -4.99 -14.88
N THR A 504 -3.78 -4.60 -16.01
CA THR A 504 -4.50 -4.40 -17.28
C THR A 504 -3.80 -5.16 -18.39
N GLN A 505 -4.55 -5.85 -19.25
CA GLN A 505 -4.04 -6.37 -20.51
C GLN A 505 -4.30 -5.39 -21.65
N LEU A 506 -3.27 -5.08 -22.45
CA LEU A 506 -3.40 -4.35 -23.71
C LEU A 506 -3.78 -5.27 -24.87
N ASN A 507 -4.25 -4.70 -25.97
CA ASN A 507 -4.70 -5.48 -27.14
C ASN A 507 -3.57 -6.28 -27.81
N ASN A 508 -2.35 -5.78 -27.73
CA ASN A 508 -1.14 -6.46 -28.21
C ASN A 508 -0.70 -7.62 -27.28
N GLY A 509 -1.39 -7.83 -26.15
CA GLY A 509 -1.07 -8.87 -25.18
C GLY A 509 0.01 -8.48 -24.18
N GLU A 510 0.34 -7.20 -24.04
CA GLU A 510 1.17 -6.70 -22.94
C GLU A 510 0.35 -6.61 -21.65
N ILE A 511 0.99 -6.85 -20.51
CA ILE A 511 0.38 -6.65 -19.18
C ILE A 511 1.01 -5.40 -18.56
N LEU A 512 0.15 -4.45 -18.21
CA LEU A 512 0.52 -3.26 -17.46
C LEU A 512 0.02 -3.35 -16.02
N ILE A 513 0.78 -2.74 -15.12
CA ILE A 513 0.38 -2.46 -13.74
C ILE A 513 0.59 -0.98 -13.44
N THR A 514 -0.14 -0.48 -12.45
CA THR A 514 0.12 0.83 -11.84
C THR A 514 0.64 0.65 -10.42
N THR A 515 1.62 1.45 -10.01
CA THR A 515 2.09 1.53 -8.62
C THR A 515 1.76 2.91 -8.04
N LEU A 516 1.21 2.94 -6.83
CA LEU A 516 0.72 4.20 -6.23
C LEU A 516 1.85 5.19 -5.91
N GLY A 517 2.95 4.72 -5.32
CA GLY A 517 4.00 5.60 -4.79
C GLY A 517 3.56 6.42 -3.56
N ALA A 518 4.31 7.46 -3.26
CA ALA A 518 4.06 8.41 -2.18
C ALA A 518 2.78 9.23 -2.42
N ALA A 519 2.15 9.69 -1.34
CA ALA A 519 1.03 10.63 -1.42
C ALA A 519 1.48 12.10 -1.45
N SER A 520 2.65 12.39 -0.88
CA SER A 520 3.20 13.75 -0.76
C SER A 520 3.67 14.30 -2.11
N GLU A 521 4.08 13.41 -3.03
CA GLU A 521 4.68 13.81 -4.30
C GLU A 521 4.41 12.77 -5.41
N PRO A 522 4.43 13.19 -6.69
CA PRO A 522 4.36 12.28 -7.82
C PRO A 522 5.56 11.33 -7.83
N SER A 523 5.28 10.06 -7.57
CA SER A 523 6.29 8.98 -7.56
C SER A 523 5.74 7.66 -8.08
N GLY A 524 4.43 7.59 -8.36
CA GLY A 524 3.77 6.44 -8.93
C GLY A 524 4.14 6.22 -10.40
N GLN A 525 3.99 4.97 -10.84
CA GLN A 525 4.48 4.54 -12.15
C GLN A 525 3.45 3.68 -12.89
N VAL A 526 3.61 3.61 -14.20
CA VAL A 526 2.99 2.60 -15.06
C VAL A 526 4.10 1.66 -15.51
N LEU A 527 3.98 0.37 -15.19
CA LEU A 527 5.00 -0.63 -15.45
C LEU A 527 4.44 -1.74 -16.34
N GLN A 528 5.26 -2.23 -17.26
CA GLN A 528 4.97 -3.39 -18.10
C GLN A 528 5.63 -4.63 -17.51
N LEU A 529 4.90 -5.74 -17.45
CA LEU A 529 5.47 -7.05 -17.20
C LEU A 529 6.28 -7.51 -18.41
N VAL A 530 7.55 -7.78 -18.20
CA VAL A 530 8.50 -8.20 -19.25
C VAL A 530 9.35 -9.37 -18.76
N PRO A 531 9.98 -10.15 -19.66
CA PRO A 531 11.06 -11.05 -19.30
C PRO A 531 12.16 -10.32 -18.50
N ILE A 532 12.77 -11.00 -17.54
CA ILE A 532 13.71 -10.40 -16.58
C ILE A 532 14.88 -9.67 -17.26
N GLU A 533 15.35 -10.14 -18.42
CA GLU A 533 16.42 -9.51 -19.19
C GLU A 533 16.06 -8.14 -19.81
N GLN A 534 14.78 -7.79 -19.84
CA GLN A 534 14.26 -6.50 -20.32
C GLN A 534 13.80 -5.59 -19.17
N ALA A 535 13.78 -6.11 -17.93
CA ALA A 535 13.35 -5.36 -16.77
C ALA A 535 14.36 -4.26 -16.45
N ASN A 536 13.85 -3.05 -16.20
CA ASN A 536 14.65 -1.89 -15.78
C ASN A 536 14.15 -1.29 -14.46
N VAL A 537 13.10 -1.86 -13.90
CA VAL A 537 12.69 -1.69 -12.52
C VAL A 537 13.12 -2.98 -11.82
N ILE A 538 14.37 -2.96 -11.34
CA ILE A 538 14.96 -4.06 -10.57
C ILE A 538 14.65 -3.77 -9.09
N GLU A 539 14.43 -4.83 -8.31
CA GLU A 539 14.16 -4.80 -6.86
C GLU A 539 14.92 -3.68 -6.15
N ASP A 540 14.20 -2.74 -5.52
CA ASP A 540 14.63 -1.71 -4.54
C ASP A 540 16.16 -1.49 -4.39
N THR A 541 16.85 -1.29 -5.51
CA THR A 541 18.12 -0.58 -5.54
C THR A 541 17.74 0.89 -5.68
N PRO A 542 18.20 1.77 -4.78
CA PRO A 542 18.05 3.21 -4.95
C PRO A 542 18.38 3.58 -6.39
N ASP A 543 17.52 4.38 -7.01
CA ASP A 543 17.76 4.89 -8.35
C ASP A 543 18.94 5.84 -8.29
N ASP A 544 20.15 5.30 -8.46
CA ASP A 544 21.40 6.03 -8.48
C ASP A 544 21.61 6.74 -9.84
N THR A 545 20.59 6.78 -10.72
CA THR A 545 20.69 7.44 -12.02
C THR A 545 20.68 8.96 -11.82
N PRO A 546 21.79 9.66 -12.12
CA PRO A 546 21.84 11.11 -11.91
C PRO A 546 20.84 11.85 -12.81
N PRO A 547 20.28 12.99 -12.36
CA PRO A 547 19.37 13.80 -13.14
C PRO A 547 20.00 14.29 -14.45
N ALA A 548 19.16 14.55 -15.46
CA ALA A 548 19.61 14.96 -16.78
C ALA A 548 20.44 16.26 -16.74
N GLY A 549 21.69 16.19 -17.18
CA GLY A 549 22.64 17.32 -17.13
C GLY A 549 23.60 17.28 -15.94
N TYR A 550 23.52 16.26 -15.07
CA TYR A 550 24.53 15.98 -14.07
C TYR A 550 25.83 15.46 -14.73
N ASP A 551 26.92 16.19 -14.56
CA ASP A 551 28.28 15.75 -14.91
C ASP A 551 29.11 15.72 -13.63
N GLU A 552 29.48 14.52 -13.20
CA GLU A 552 30.20 14.29 -11.96
C GLU A 552 31.52 15.08 -11.87
N LYS A 553 32.25 15.28 -12.97
CA LYS A 553 33.51 16.03 -12.97
C LYS A 553 33.28 17.52 -12.75
N ILE A 554 32.20 18.05 -13.32
CA ILE A 554 31.79 19.45 -13.12
C ILE A 554 31.39 19.66 -11.65
N VAL A 555 30.60 18.74 -11.10
CA VAL A 555 30.11 18.83 -9.72
C VAL A 555 31.22 18.59 -8.70
N ALA A 556 32.15 17.68 -8.97
CA ALA A 556 33.36 17.49 -8.17
C ALA A 556 34.22 18.77 -8.14
N SER A 557 34.30 19.48 -9.27
CA SER A 557 34.99 20.78 -9.34
C SER A 557 34.26 21.84 -8.53
N LEU A 558 32.93 21.85 -8.58
CA LEU A 558 32.10 22.74 -7.77
C LEU A 558 32.28 22.47 -6.27
N PHE A 559 32.33 21.21 -5.85
CA PHE A 559 32.62 20.80 -4.48
C PHE A 559 34.04 21.21 -4.06
N ALA A 560 35.03 21.03 -4.94
CA ALA A 560 36.42 21.40 -4.67
C ALA A 560 36.59 22.91 -4.44
N VAL A 561 35.86 23.74 -5.19
CA VAL A 561 35.93 25.20 -5.09
C VAL A 561 35.17 25.73 -3.86
N ASN A 562 33.96 25.20 -3.59
CA ASN A 562 33.05 25.80 -2.61
C ASN A 562 33.04 25.09 -1.25
N CYS A 563 33.34 23.79 -1.20
CA CYS A 563 33.13 22.96 0.00
C CYS A 563 34.43 22.38 0.57
N ALA A 564 35.40 22.02 -0.28
CA ALA A 564 36.59 21.25 0.12
C ALA A 564 37.57 21.99 1.03
N ARG A 565 37.53 23.33 1.08
CA ARG A 565 38.35 24.11 2.02
C ARG A 565 38.04 23.77 3.48
N CYS A 566 36.78 23.48 3.77
CA CYS A 566 36.33 23.02 5.07
C CYS A 566 36.27 21.48 5.10
N HIS A 567 35.58 20.87 4.15
CA HIS A 567 35.26 19.44 4.20
C HIS A 567 36.33 18.50 3.63
N GLY A 568 37.48 19.02 3.20
CA GLY A 568 38.52 18.24 2.53
C GLY A 568 38.18 17.95 1.08
N VAL A 569 39.21 17.76 0.23
CA VAL A 569 39.02 17.43 -1.20
C VAL A 569 38.31 16.09 -1.38
N LYS A 570 38.49 15.20 -0.41
CA LYS A 570 37.87 13.88 -0.35
C LYS A 570 36.48 13.87 0.32
N GLY A 571 36.08 14.98 0.94
CA GLY A 571 34.88 15.06 1.77
C GLY A 571 35.03 14.40 3.15
N ASP A 572 36.25 14.12 3.61
CA ASP A 572 36.58 13.44 4.87
C ASP A 572 36.55 14.37 6.10
N GLY A 573 36.22 15.64 5.91
CA GLY A 573 36.16 16.64 6.98
C GLY A 573 37.52 17.23 7.36
N ASP A 574 38.62 16.87 6.68
CA ASP A 574 39.99 17.38 6.94
C ASP A 574 40.43 18.42 5.91
N GLY A 575 39.61 19.47 5.73
CA GLY A 575 39.96 20.61 4.89
C GLY A 575 41.03 21.50 5.54
N PRO A 576 41.78 22.30 4.74
CA PRO A 576 42.79 23.21 5.25
C PRO A 576 42.27 24.20 6.30
N ASP A 577 40.99 24.57 6.23
CA ASP A 577 40.35 25.49 7.18
C ASP A 577 39.69 24.74 8.36
N ALA A 578 39.55 23.41 8.30
CA ALA A 578 38.85 22.60 9.31
C ALA A 578 39.39 22.78 10.72
N LYS A 579 40.72 22.80 10.87
CA LYS A 579 41.41 22.94 12.17
C LYS A 579 41.22 24.33 12.77
N ALA A 580 41.01 25.35 11.95
CA ALA A 580 40.83 26.73 12.41
C ALA A 580 39.39 27.02 12.89
N LEU A 581 38.41 26.23 12.47
CA LEU A 581 36.99 26.43 12.80
C LEU A 581 36.60 25.94 14.20
N GLY A 582 37.42 25.11 14.84
CA GLY A 582 37.21 24.65 16.23
C GLY A 582 35.94 23.81 16.45
N VAL A 583 35.27 23.39 15.38
CA VAL A 583 34.08 22.52 15.40
C VAL A 583 34.35 21.27 14.56
N PRO A 584 33.86 20.09 14.98
CA PRO A 584 34.00 18.88 14.19
C PRO A 584 33.21 19.02 12.89
N LEU A 585 33.90 18.88 11.76
CA LEU A 585 33.26 18.86 10.45
C LEU A 585 32.76 17.46 10.11
N PRO A 586 31.62 17.35 9.41
CA PRO A 586 31.10 16.06 8.99
C PRO A 586 32.03 15.39 7.98
N ASP A 587 32.24 14.09 8.19
CA ASP A 587 32.89 13.18 7.24
C ASP A 587 31.83 12.61 6.29
N PHE A 588 31.78 13.15 5.08
CA PHE A 588 30.87 12.74 4.02
C PHE A 588 31.27 11.41 3.37
N THR A 589 32.45 10.87 3.68
CA THR A 589 32.85 9.53 3.24
C THR A 589 32.24 8.45 4.14
N SER A 590 31.77 8.84 5.34
CA SER A 590 31.21 7.92 6.33
C SER A 590 29.78 7.51 6.00
N PRO A 591 29.48 6.19 5.86
CA PRO A 591 28.10 5.72 5.75
C PRO A 591 27.22 6.13 6.94
N LEU A 592 27.83 6.35 8.12
CA LEU A 592 27.12 6.80 9.33
C LEU A 592 26.61 8.25 9.24
N TYR A 593 27.26 9.09 8.43
CA TYR A 593 26.78 10.45 8.16
C TYR A 593 25.50 10.40 7.32
N HIS A 594 25.54 9.66 6.21
CA HIS A 594 24.40 9.50 5.28
C HIS A 594 23.22 8.71 5.87
N PHE A 595 23.48 7.87 6.88
CA PHE A 595 22.42 7.28 7.68
C PHE A 595 21.66 8.31 8.53
N LYS A 596 22.34 9.38 8.96
CA LYS A 596 21.81 10.40 9.89
C LYS A 596 21.35 11.69 9.21
N THR A 597 21.60 11.86 7.93
CA THR A 597 21.36 13.11 7.20
C THR A 597 20.93 12.75 5.78
N SER A 598 19.68 13.07 5.42
CA SER A 598 19.10 12.70 4.13
C SER A 598 19.60 13.59 2.98
N ALA A 599 19.23 13.27 1.73
CA ALA A 599 19.55 14.10 0.56
C ALA A 599 18.99 15.51 0.73
N GLU A 600 17.73 15.57 1.16
CA GLU A 600 16.98 16.81 1.35
C GLU A 600 17.58 17.63 2.50
N ASP A 601 18.05 16.98 3.58
CA ASP A 601 18.79 17.64 4.64
C ASP A 601 20.11 18.24 4.12
N ILE A 602 20.85 17.49 3.29
CA ILE A 602 22.10 17.98 2.67
C ILE A 602 21.81 19.18 1.77
N GLU A 603 20.80 19.11 0.90
CA GLU A 603 20.36 20.24 0.08
C GLU A 603 19.94 21.44 0.91
N LEU A 604 19.16 21.22 1.96
CA LEU A 604 18.69 22.27 2.86
C LEU A 604 19.86 22.91 3.62
N ILE A 605 20.85 22.13 4.05
CA ILE A 605 22.09 22.61 4.68
C ILE A 605 22.91 23.43 3.71
N ILE A 606 23.08 22.98 2.46
CA ILE A 606 23.82 23.73 1.44
C ILE A 606 23.07 25.03 1.14
N ASN A 607 21.75 24.97 0.97
CA ASN A 607 20.93 26.10 0.57
C ASN A 607 20.84 27.17 1.68
N LYS A 608 20.53 26.75 2.92
CA LYS A 608 20.19 27.65 4.04
C LYS A 608 21.21 27.67 5.18
N GLY A 609 22.31 26.93 5.07
CA GLY A 609 23.37 26.87 6.08
C GLY A 609 23.01 25.99 7.28
N GLY A 610 24.00 25.75 8.14
CA GLY A 610 23.85 24.86 9.30
C GLY A 610 22.70 25.21 10.26
N PRO A 611 22.43 26.49 10.58
CA PRO A 611 21.35 26.85 11.50
C PRO A 611 19.95 26.42 11.07
N ALA A 612 19.71 26.27 9.76
CA ALA A 612 18.41 25.89 9.22
C ALA A 612 17.96 24.48 9.65
N VAL A 613 18.92 23.64 10.07
CA VAL A 613 18.71 22.28 10.56
C VAL A 613 19.29 22.07 11.97
N GLY A 614 19.43 23.17 12.74
CA GLY A 614 19.96 23.11 14.10
C GLY A 614 21.43 22.71 14.21
N LYS A 615 22.24 22.93 13.16
CA LYS A 615 23.69 22.69 13.13
C LYS A 615 24.47 24.01 13.30
N SER A 616 25.80 23.91 13.32
CA SER A 616 26.70 25.03 13.58
C SER A 616 26.44 26.22 12.63
N PRO A 617 26.43 27.47 13.14
CA PRO A 617 26.32 28.67 12.32
C PRO A 617 27.55 28.92 11.43
N LEU A 618 28.63 28.15 11.63
CA LEU A 618 29.83 28.21 10.79
C LEU A 618 29.66 27.53 9.43
N MET A 619 28.58 26.78 9.19
CA MET A 619 28.22 26.31 7.85
C MET A 619 27.37 27.39 7.17
N PRO A 620 27.92 28.14 6.19
CA PRO A 620 27.22 29.26 5.56
C PRO A 620 26.13 28.77 4.59
N PRO A 621 25.10 29.59 4.33
CA PRO A 621 24.12 29.35 3.26
C PRO A 621 24.73 29.63 1.88
N TRP A 622 24.54 28.72 0.94
CA TRP A 622 24.98 28.83 -0.46
C TRP A 622 23.86 29.09 -1.46
N GLY A 623 22.60 29.11 -1.02
CA GLY A 623 21.41 29.29 -1.87
C GLY A 623 21.33 30.59 -2.68
N GLY A 624 22.17 31.58 -2.37
CA GLY A 624 22.32 32.83 -3.14
C GLY A 624 23.56 32.90 -4.02
N PHE A 625 24.44 31.91 -3.94
CA PHE A 625 25.73 31.85 -4.65
C PHE A 625 25.79 30.70 -5.67
N LEU A 626 25.01 29.64 -5.43
CA LEU A 626 24.86 28.48 -6.30
C LEU A 626 23.47 28.48 -6.94
N LYS A 627 23.38 28.00 -8.18
CA LYS A 627 22.08 27.80 -8.83
C LYS A 627 21.33 26.63 -8.18
N PRO A 628 19.99 26.60 -8.23
CA PRO A 628 19.21 25.52 -7.62
C PRO A 628 19.66 24.10 -8.03
N HIS A 629 19.91 23.87 -9.32
CA HIS A 629 20.40 22.57 -9.81
C HIS A 629 21.84 22.27 -9.38
N GLU A 630 22.67 23.28 -9.12
CA GLU A 630 24.04 23.07 -8.62
C GLU A 630 24.02 22.61 -7.16
N VAL A 631 23.04 23.04 -6.37
CA VAL A 631 22.81 22.58 -5.00
C VAL A 631 22.34 21.13 -4.97
N GLU A 632 21.34 20.81 -5.80
CA GLU A 632 20.84 19.44 -6.01
C GLU A 632 21.98 18.50 -6.43
N TYR A 633 22.78 18.90 -7.42
CA TYR A 633 23.89 18.09 -7.89
C TYR A 633 24.99 17.91 -6.82
N LEU A 634 25.29 18.94 -6.02
CA LEU A 634 26.23 18.80 -4.92
C LEU A 634 25.74 17.84 -3.84
N ALA A 635 24.44 17.82 -3.55
CA ALA A 635 23.87 16.86 -2.61
C ALA A 635 24.04 15.43 -3.13
N ILE A 636 23.71 15.17 -4.41
CA ILE A 636 23.93 13.88 -5.08
C ILE A 636 25.41 13.48 -5.04
N TYR A 637 26.31 14.41 -5.36
CA TYR A 637 27.75 14.17 -5.32
C TYR A 637 28.23 13.81 -3.91
N ILE A 638 27.78 14.53 -2.88
CA ILE A 638 28.10 14.25 -1.47
C ILE A 638 27.59 12.87 -1.06
N GLN A 639 26.38 12.49 -1.47
CA GLN A 639 25.81 11.16 -1.21
C GLN A 639 26.59 10.02 -1.88
N SER A 640 27.25 10.30 -3.00
CA SER A 640 28.09 9.31 -3.71
C SER A 640 29.49 9.10 -3.09
N LEU A 641 29.91 9.92 -2.12
CA LEU A 641 31.26 9.86 -1.57
C LEU A 641 31.60 8.57 -0.80
N PRO A 642 30.68 7.90 -0.07
CA PRO A 642 30.99 6.64 0.61
C PRO A 642 31.41 5.52 -0.34
N SER A 643 30.71 5.35 -1.47
CA SER A 643 31.02 4.29 -2.45
C SER A 643 32.38 4.51 -3.12
N LYS A 644 32.81 5.77 -3.26
CA LYS A 644 34.10 6.13 -3.90
C LYS A 644 35.33 5.87 -3.03
N HIS A 645 35.18 5.79 -1.70
CA HIS A 645 36.30 5.48 -0.79
C HIS A 645 36.43 3.99 -0.46
N HIS A 646 35.45 3.17 -0.84
CA HIS A 646 35.49 1.71 -0.65
C HIS A 646 36.11 0.93 -1.84
N HIS A 647 36.59 1.62 -2.87
CA HIS A 647 37.21 1.03 -4.07
C HIS A 647 38.74 1.21 -4.18
N HIS A 648 39.43 1.47 -3.08
CA HIS A 648 40.90 1.55 -3.01
C HIS A 648 41.49 0.60 -1.98
#